data_AF-A0A2N2TC85-F1
#
_entry.id   AF-A0A2N2TC85-F1
#
_cell.length_a   1.000
_cell.length_b   1.000
_cell.length_c   1.000
_cell.angle_alpha   90.00
_cell.angle_beta   90.00
_cell.angle_gamma   90.00
#
_symmetry.space_group_name_H-M   'P 1'
#
loop_
_entity.id
_entity.type
_entity.pdbx_description
1 polymer ?
#
loop_
_entity_poly.entity_id
_entity_poly.type
_entity_poly.pdbx_seq_one_letter_code
_entity_poly.pdbx_strand_id
1 'polypeptide(L)'
;MRKKTLAQRIKNTPPSPSLHTLRPSSIGIARSPSGAPGVKATPAPMGMRAVSVAAMVLVGGWVGSSSVWAGSGSCSGASPITVSTDLTEACYLHSGDALTVSASGSIIDTTGRPGVSALFLGLSASIYNAGTIEGDDSGIRIFSSNIDALDNSGTIEGGDSGINIFDGTINTLNNYGTIKSENYGITSDDSTINTLNNYGTIESENYGIANHDSTINTLNNSGTIEGTNGISIFIYTGTLTTLNNSGSLIGSVDTRNTEINLSGPSARIVGSVENPGGSINLLNGADFTTEGRFEASTFSILADAILHIGSTAHRLQVSNGDAAAFRNAGTLHVAEGRRADVRGNYTQSGALRIGARSNSSYGRLTVTGNAILTSSATIAVDVNATNTLANDQTLTGVITAGGTLTNNAGADYVSDNSALFDFEPTTNAQSVDLRVVAVGGPPAPAPAPAPAPAPAPAPAPAPSPSPAPKPSAAPAPAPPPPRGIVPAVLQQGLINGAPAATVLDGYIRGGLTGSDWDTVVTALGLLPTNASVAAAVGQVMPALHGNAAAVGLNHSAATGSAIEQQKALRGQSGGDGLQGRGLWVKPLGNWLDQDNVDGASGYKMNTQGIVGGVQADLGAASTLGLALAYIDSDVQGKGYASAHSSDIESVQLTGYGQQVLGQSVDGASPWSLGWQAGYTRSRFESERAMSFIGRTAQAKFNADVWHLGLAMSKAFVSNATTVTPGVHLDWRQFKADAHTETGAGALSLDMQAQKAQETILKFGAQVQHDADHQLQWLAHAALGYDLQSGDHAVTAQFTGGGAAFTTPGLPRARTVAEMGVGMRYKPSEAMAVTARYDIALRKGLRDQTASVRLGWVF
;
A
#
# COMPACT_ATOMS: atom_id res chain seq x y z
N MET A 1 23.44 -29.34 11.37
CA MET A 1 22.44 -30.26 10.74
C MET A 1 21.04 -29.99 11.28
N ARG A 2 20.24 -29.17 10.58
CA ARG A 2 18.77 -29.12 10.73
C ARG A 2 18.19 -28.78 9.36
N LYS A 3 17.88 -29.81 8.56
CA LYS A 3 16.99 -29.70 7.40
C LYS A 3 15.57 -29.74 7.93
N LYS A 4 14.79 -28.68 7.72
CA LYS A 4 13.32 -28.73 7.90
C LYS A 4 12.72 -29.45 6.71
N THR A 5 12.04 -30.54 7.01
CA THR A 5 11.23 -31.36 6.11
C THR A 5 9.96 -30.62 5.71
N LEU A 6 9.76 -30.48 4.40
CA LEU A 6 8.53 -30.05 3.77
C LEU A 6 7.79 -31.30 3.28
N ALA A 7 6.66 -31.65 3.90
CA ALA A 7 5.71 -32.59 3.31
C ALA A 7 4.29 -32.33 3.85
N GLN A 8 3.33 -32.38 2.92
CA GLN A 8 1.88 -32.60 3.08
C GLN A 8 0.96 -31.42 3.46
N ARG A 9 0.54 -30.70 2.42
CA ARG A 9 -0.85 -30.29 2.11
C ARG A 9 -0.78 -29.76 0.66
N ILE A 10 -1.29 -30.45 -0.36
CA ILE A 10 -2.65 -30.31 -0.89
C ILE A 10 -2.79 -31.36 -2.01
N LYS A 11 -3.83 -32.20 -1.94
CA LYS A 11 -4.43 -32.89 -3.09
C LYS A 11 -5.80 -32.23 -3.29
N ASN A 12 -6.03 -31.65 -4.46
CA ASN A 12 -7.26 -31.72 -5.26
C ASN A 12 -7.42 -30.47 -6.15
N THR A 13 -7.09 -30.60 -7.43
CA THR A 13 -7.62 -29.74 -8.51
C THR A 13 -7.77 -30.58 -9.79
N PRO A 14 -8.90 -30.49 -10.54
CA PRO A 14 -9.13 -31.23 -11.79
C PRO A 14 -8.59 -30.49 -13.04
N PRO A 15 -8.52 -31.16 -14.22
CA PRO A 15 -7.81 -30.66 -15.40
C PRO A 15 -8.65 -29.73 -16.30
N SER A 16 -7.95 -28.79 -16.95
CA SER A 16 -8.45 -27.88 -18.00
C SER A 16 -8.89 -28.62 -19.27
N PRO A 17 -9.91 -28.12 -20.00
CA PRO A 17 -10.17 -28.51 -21.37
C PRO A 17 -9.60 -27.51 -22.40
N SER A 18 -9.10 -28.12 -23.47
CA SER A 18 -8.54 -27.57 -24.70
C SER A 18 -9.56 -26.86 -25.59
N LEU A 19 -9.14 -25.76 -26.24
CA LEU A 19 -9.87 -25.06 -27.30
C LEU A 19 -10.01 -25.92 -28.56
N HIS A 20 -11.24 -26.03 -29.07
CA HIS A 20 -11.53 -26.39 -30.46
C HIS A 20 -12.28 -25.25 -31.14
N THR A 21 -11.69 -24.74 -32.20
CA THR A 21 -12.24 -23.74 -33.13
C THR A 21 -13.29 -24.36 -34.06
N LEU A 22 -14.47 -23.76 -34.18
CA LEU A 22 -15.38 -23.97 -35.31
C LEU A 22 -15.98 -22.63 -35.78
N ARG A 23 -15.85 -22.41 -37.09
CA ARG A 23 -16.41 -21.31 -37.88
C ARG A 23 -17.93 -21.45 -38.03
N PRO A 24 -18.62 -20.38 -38.45
CA PRO A 24 -19.61 -20.55 -39.51
C PRO A 24 -19.43 -19.60 -40.68
N SER A 25 -19.73 -20.16 -41.85
CA SER A 25 -19.72 -19.57 -43.17
C SER A 25 -21.03 -18.83 -43.47
N SER A 26 -20.89 -17.77 -44.25
CA SER A 26 -21.87 -16.99 -45.00
C SER A 26 -22.86 -17.75 -45.87
N ILE A 27 -24.07 -17.19 -46.06
CA ILE A 27 -24.94 -17.07 -47.27
C ILE A 27 -26.31 -16.53 -46.77
N GLY A 28 -27.02 -15.58 -47.36
CA GLY A 28 -26.86 -14.76 -48.56
C GLY A 28 -28.11 -13.88 -48.72
N ILE A 29 -27.88 -12.57 -48.85
CA ILE A 29 -28.49 -11.60 -49.79
C ILE A 29 -29.96 -11.83 -50.23
N ALA A 30 -30.84 -10.84 -49.98
CA ALA A 30 -31.46 -10.03 -51.05
C ALA A 30 -32.24 -8.82 -50.52
N ARG A 31 -31.76 -7.63 -50.92
CA ARG A 31 -32.45 -6.34 -50.94
C ARG A 31 -33.56 -6.33 -52.00
N SER A 32 -34.60 -5.50 -51.84
CA SER A 32 -34.84 -4.38 -52.76
C SER A 32 -35.90 -3.38 -52.23
N PRO A 33 -35.84 -2.08 -52.63
CA PRO A 33 -36.51 -0.95 -51.99
C PRO A 33 -37.51 -0.19 -52.88
N SER A 34 -38.30 0.72 -52.29
CA SER A 34 -38.85 1.95 -52.90
C SER A 34 -39.81 2.58 -51.87
N GLY A 35 -39.78 3.85 -51.47
CA GLY A 35 -39.34 5.05 -52.16
C GLY A 35 -40.53 5.80 -52.74
N ALA A 36 -41.20 6.66 -51.96
CA ALA A 36 -41.78 7.94 -52.43
C ALA A 36 -42.34 8.79 -51.27
N PRO A 37 -42.36 10.14 -51.40
CA PRO A 37 -42.46 11.07 -50.28
C PRO A 37 -43.72 11.96 -50.28
N GLY A 38 -44.03 12.53 -49.11
CA GLY A 38 -44.47 13.92 -48.92
C GLY A 38 -45.89 14.31 -49.37
N VAL A 39 -46.74 14.67 -48.39
CA VAL A 39 -47.77 15.70 -48.56
C VAL A 39 -47.77 16.63 -47.35
N LYS A 40 -47.58 17.93 -47.61
CA LYS A 40 -47.78 19.05 -46.70
C LYS A 40 -49.28 19.33 -46.52
N ALA A 41 -49.71 19.70 -45.31
CA ALA A 41 -50.80 20.67 -45.13
C ALA A 41 -50.61 21.47 -43.82
N THR A 42 -50.61 22.78 -44.00
CA THR A 42 -50.62 23.89 -43.03
C THR A 42 -51.99 24.08 -42.33
N PRO A 43 -52.11 24.98 -41.33
CA PRO A 43 -52.99 24.80 -40.16
C PRO A 43 -54.27 25.66 -40.12
N ALA A 44 -55.05 25.44 -39.04
CA ALA A 44 -56.10 26.26 -38.39
C ALA A 44 -57.57 25.83 -38.63
N PRO A 45 -58.54 26.34 -37.84
CA PRO A 45 -58.70 26.18 -36.39
C PRO A 45 -60.15 25.74 -36.04
N MET A 46 -60.40 25.03 -34.94
CA MET A 46 -61.76 24.96 -34.38
C MET A 46 -61.77 24.42 -32.95
N GLY A 47 -62.39 25.18 -32.05
CA GLY A 47 -62.48 24.87 -30.64
C GLY A 47 -63.51 23.79 -30.28
N MET A 48 -63.24 23.12 -29.18
CA MET A 48 -64.21 22.42 -28.34
C MET A 48 -63.84 22.82 -26.90
N ARG A 49 -64.43 23.88 -26.35
CA ARG A 49 -65.63 23.81 -25.50
C ARG A 49 -65.60 22.62 -24.55
N ALA A 50 -65.24 22.93 -23.30
CA ALA A 50 -65.58 22.17 -22.13
C ALA A 50 -67.04 21.71 -22.20
N VAL A 51 -67.25 20.40 -22.26
CA VAL A 51 -68.55 19.82 -21.94
C VAL A 51 -68.50 19.46 -20.47
N SER A 52 -68.97 20.41 -19.67
CA SER A 52 -69.42 20.17 -18.31
C SER A 52 -70.61 19.22 -18.38
N VAL A 53 -70.43 17.98 -17.95
CA VAL A 53 -71.57 17.08 -17.70
C VAL A 53 -72.06 17.39 -16.28
N ALA A 54 -73.06 18.26 -16.23
CA ALA A 54 -73.91 18.42 -15.07
C ALA A 54 -74.63 17.09 -14.79
N ALA A 55 -74.29 16.43 -13.68
CA ALA A 55 -75.13 15.40 -13.11
C ALA A 55 -76.23 16.06 -12.29
N MET A 56 -77.47 15.83 -12.72
CA MET A 56 -78.72 16.30 -12.14
C MET A 56 -78.82 16.01 -10.64
N VAL A 57 -79.12 17.05 -9.87
CA VAL A 57 -79.89 16.95 -8.63
C VAL A 57 -81.32 16.56 -9.00
N LEU A 58 -81.74 15.35 -8.63
CA LEU A 58 -83.14 15.00 -8.48
C LEU A 58 -83.33 14.37 -7.09
N VAL A 59 -83.90 15.20 -6.21
CA VAL A 59 -84.49 14.79 -4.93
C VAL A 59 -85.77 14.03 -5.23
N GLY A 60 -85.86 12.78 -4.78
CA GLY A 60 -87.07 11.96 -4.86
C GLY A 60 -86.88 10.68 -4.06
N GLY A 61 -87.34 10.69 -2.80
CA GLY A 61 -87.09 9.62 -1.84
C GLY A 61 -87.63 8.26 -2.26
N TRP A 62 -86.81 7.23 -2.01
CA TRP A 62 -87.25 5.89 -1.71
C TRP A 62 -86.41 5.37 -0.54
N VAL A 63 -87.11 5.05 0.56
CA VAL A 63 -86.56 4.31 1.69
C VAL A 63 -86.66 2.82 1.32
N GLY A 64 -85.55 2.09 1.46
CA GLY A 64 -85.42 0.66 1.11
C GLY A 64 -84.85 0.49 -0.29
N SER A 65 -83.69 -0.11 -0.52
CA SER A 65 -82.99 -1.17 0.20
C SER A 65 -81.48 -1.03 -0.02
N SER A 66 -80.71 -1.17 1.05
CA SER A 66 -79.29 -1.54 0.97
C SER A 66 -79.17 -2.92 0.31
N SER A 67 -78.75 -2.93 -0.95
CA SER A 67 -78.21 -4.12 -1.63
C SER A 67 -76.93 -3.62 -2.33
N VAL A 68 -75.83 -3.54 -1.61
CA VAL A 68 -74.83 -4.62 -1.56
C VAL A 68 -74.34 -4.96 -2.98
N TRP A 69 -73.35 -4.20 -3.43
CA TRP A 69 -72.24 -4.75 -4.20
C TRP A 69 -71.06 -5.02 -3.24
N ALA A 70 -71.35 -5.53 -2.03
CA ALA A 70 -70.34 -6.29 -1.31
C ALA A 70 -70.42 -7.69 -1.91
N GLY A 71 -69.46 -8.02 -2.79
CA GLY A 71 -69.23 -9.41 -3.12
C GLY A 71 -69.03 -10.18 -1.82
N SER A 72 -69.62 -11.37 -1.70
CA SER A 72 -69.35 -12.27 -0.59
C SER A 72 -67.87 -12.67 -0.62
N GLY A 73 -67.02 -11.88 0.05
CA GLY A 73 -65.62 -12.23 0.29
C GLY A 73 -65.48 -13.23 1.42
N SER A 74 -64.39 -13.99 1.40
CA SER A 74 -64.07 -15.03 2.38
C SER A 74 -63.75 -14.47 3.78
N CYS A 75 -63.24 -13.24 3.85
CA CYS A 75 -62.92 -12.53 5.10
C CYS A 75 -64.18 -11.92 5.74
N SER A 76 -65.05 -12.73 6.32
CA SER A 76 -66.14 -12.24 7.18
C SER A 76 -65.83 -12.50 8.65
N GLY A 77 -65.78 -11.45 9.46
CA GLY A 77 -65.47 -11.52 10.90
C GLY A 77 -65.66 -10.17 11.61
N ALA A 78 -65.80 -10.19 12.94
CA ALA A 78 -65.76 -8.96 13.73
C ALA A 78 -64.31 -8.44 13.77
N SER A 79 -64.09 -7.17 13.41
CA SER A 79 -62.77 -6.51 13.48
C SER A 79 -62.16 -6.69 14.90
N PRO A 80 -60.89 -7.12 15.03
CA PRO A 80 -59.90 -7.35 13.97
C PRO A 80 -60.08 -8.68 13.21
N ILE A 81 -59.90 -8.66 11.89
CA ILE A 81 -59.94 -9.83 11.00
C ILE A 81 -58.56 -10.48 10.97
N THR A 82 -58.45 -11.76 11.36
CA THR A 82 -57.17 -12.50 11.34
C THR A 82 -57.23 -13.69 10.37
N VAL A 83 -56.30 -13.75 9.43
CA VAL A 83 -56.12 -14.85 8.48
C VAL A 83 -54.84 -15.62 8.84
N SER A 84 -54.99 -16.88 9.23
CA SER A 84 -53.88 -17.76 9.63
C SER A 84 -53.79 -19.07 8.85
N THR A 85 -54.66 -19.23 7.85
CA THR A 85 -54.73 -20.35 6.92
C THR A 85 -54.93 -19.82 5.51
N ASP A 86 -54.96 -20.70 4.52
CA ASP A 86 -55.17 -20.32 3.13
C ASP A 86 -56.64 -19.96 2.86
N LEU A 87 -56.86 -18.78 2.26
CA LEU A 87 -58.12 -18.32 1.69
C LEU A 87 -57.95 -18.23 0.17
N THR A 88 -58.85 -18.85 -0.59
CA THR A 88 -58.77 -18.92 -2.06
C THR A 88 -59.71 -17.94 -2.77
N GLU A 89 -60.17 -16.89 -2.08
CA GLU A 89 -61.08 -15.87 -2.60
C GLU A 89 -60.71 -14.51 -2.03
N ALA A 90 -60.96 -13.45 -2.80
CA ALA A 90 -60.76 -12.06 -2.42
C ALA A 90 -61.33 -11.69 -1.03
N CYS A 91 -60.54 -10.89 -0.31
CA CYS A 91 -60.84 -10.37 1.01
C CYS A 91 -61.36 -8.93 0.89
N TYR A 92 -62.64 -8.69 1.13
CA TYR A 92 -63.24 -7.35 1.06
C TYR A 92 -63.31 -6.72 2.45
N LEU A 93 -62.63 -5.58 2.63
CA LEU A 93 -62.63 -4.81 3.87
C LEU A 93 -63.86 -3.90 3.93
N HIS A 94 -64.40 -3.74 5.15
CA HIS A 94 -65.45 -2.80 5.49
C HIS A 94 -64.90 -1.64 6.33
N SER A 95 -65.74 -0.62 6.51
CA SER A 95 -65.40 0.62 7.18
C SER A 95 -64.94 0.37 8.62
N GLY A 96 -63.67 0.66 8.93
CA GLY A 96 -63.07 0.45 10.26
C GLY A 96 -62.45 -0.92 10.50
N ASP A 97 -62.33 -1.77 9.48
CA ASP A 97 -61.70 -3.08 9.60
C ASP A 97 -60.19 -2.99 9.81
N ALA A 98 -59.64 -3.92 10.59
CA ALA A 98 -58.21 -4.16 10.71
C ALA A 98 -57.90 -5.60 10.30
N LEU A 99 -57.27 -5.79 9.14
CA LEU A 99 -56.87 -7.09 8.60
C LEU A 99 -55.46 -7.44 9.06
N THR A 100 -55.28 -8.65 9.59
CA THR A 100 -53.99 -9.26 9.90
C THR A 100 -53.85 -10.59 9.18
N VAL A 101 -52.94 -10.69 8.23
CA VAL A 101 -52.52 -11.96 7.61
C VAL A 101 -51.25 -12.42 8.33
N SER A 102 -51.36 -13.49 9.12
CA SER A 102 -50.22 -14.03 9.85
C SER A 102 -49.21 -14.72 8.91
N ALA A 103 -48.01 -15.01 9.38
CA ALA A 103 -46.97 -15.67 8.59
C ALA A 103 -47.35 -17.06 8.02
N SER A 104 -48.36 -17.73 8.59
CA SER A 104 -48.90 -18.99 8.08
C SER A 104 -50.17 -18.83 7.24
N GLY A 105 -50.71 -17.61 7.14
CA GLY A 105 -51.92 -17.32 6.38
C GLY A 105 -51.60 -16.93 4.94
N SER A 106 -52.53 -17.23 4.04
CA SER A 106 -52.50 -16.71 2.68
C SER A 106 -53.89 -16.28 2.22
N ILE A 107 -53.94 -15.27 1.35
CA ILE A 107 -55.13 -14.84 0.61
C ILE A 107 -54.74 -14.86 -0.86
N ILE A 108 -55.28 -15.80 -1.63
CA ILE A 108 -54.90 -16.04 -3.03
C ILE A 108 -56.16 -16.05 -3.88
N ASP A 109 -56.37 -15.03 -4.72
CA ASP A 109 -57.47 -15.00 -5.69
C ASP A 109 -56.94 -15.10 -7.12
N THR A 110 -57.33 -16.17 -7.84
CA THR A 110 -56.92 -16.44 -9.23
C THR A 110 -58.05 -16.19 -10.24
N THR A 111 -59.01 -15.32 -9.91
CA THR A 111 -60.27 -15.16 -10.67
C THR A 111 -60.45 -13.77 -11.28
N GLY A 112 -59.36 -13.09 -11.63
CA GLY A 112 -59.36 -11.71 -12.14
C GLY A 112 -59.70 -10.65 -11.09
N ARG A 113 -59.62 -10.99 -9.81
CA ARG A 113 -59.94 -10.10 -8.67
C ARG A 113 -58.68 -9.82 -7.85
N PRO A 114 -58.70 -8.74 -7.05
CA PRO A 114 -57.61 -8.48 -6.14
C PRO A 114 -57.61 -9.45 -4.95
N GLY A 115 -56.44 -9.69 -4.35
CA GLY A 115 -56.33 -10.49 -3.13
C GLY A 115 -57.06 -9.83 -1.96
N VAL A 116 -56.77 -8.54 -1.71
CA VAL A 116 -57.50 -7.71 -0.74
C VAL A 116 -58.10 -6.49 -1.44
N SER A 117 -59.34 -6.13 -1.11
CA SER A 117 -60.02 -4.97 -1.66
C SER A 117 -60.68 -4.10 -0.60
N ALA A 118 -60.38 -2.81 -0.58
CA ALA A 118 -61.06 -1.78 0.18
C ALA A 118 -61.85 -0.87 -0.77
N LEU A 119 -63.18 -0.91 -0.70
CA LEU A 119 -64.06 -0.18 -1.61
C LEU A 119 -65.03 0.71 -0.81
N PHE A 120 -65.02 2.02 -1.08
CA PHE A 120 -65.94 3.01 -0.51
C PHE A 120 -66.03 3.00 1.04
N LEU A 121 -64.88 2.94 1.73
CA LEU A 121 -64.84 2.93 3.19
C LEU A 121 -65.22 4.30 3.79
N GLY A 122 -66.16 4.32 4.74
CA GLY A 122 -66.55 5.54 5.47
C GLY A 122 -65.58 5.93 6.62
N LEU A 123 -64.87 4.96 7.19
CA LEU A 123 -63.82 5.09 8.19
C LEU A 123 -62.57 4.36 7.71
N SER A 124 -61.39 4.80 8.15
CA SER A 124 -60.12 4.21 7.75
C SER A 124 -59.99 2.74 8.19
N ALA A 125 -59.41 1.90 7.34
CA ALA A 125 -59.02 0.53 7.65
C ALA A 125 -57.49 0.40 7.83
N SER A 126 -57.04 -0.74 8.35
CA SER A 126 -55.61 -1.08 8.47
C SER A 126 -55.32 -2.48 7.93
N ILE A 127 -54.15 -2.68 7.32
CA ILE A 127 -53.73 -3.94 6.72
C ILE A 127 -52.33 -4.29 7.25
N TYR A 128 -52.20 -5.45 7.89
CA TYR A 128 -50.94 -6.00 8.39
C TYR A 128 -50.71 -7.36 7.73
N ASN A 129 -49.72 -7.46 6.84
CA ASN A 129 -49.41 -8.69 6.12
C ASN A 129 -48.04 -9.25 6.53
N ALA A 130 -48.02 -10.42 7.15
CA ALA A 130 -46.83 -11.22 7.39
C ALA A 130 -46.79 -12.52 6.57
N GLY A 131 -47.89 -12.87 5.90
CA GLY A 131 -48.04 -14.06 5.06
C GLY A 131 -48.00 -13.71 3.57
N THR A 132 -48.89 -14.32 2.79
CA THR A 132 -49.01 -14.06 1.34
C THR A 132 -50.35 -13.44 1.01
N ILE A 133 -50.36 -12.33 0.27
CA ILE A 133 -51.54 -11.78 -0.39
C ILE A 133 -51.26 -11.82 -1.89
N GLU A 134 -52.06 -12.56 -2.64
CA GLU A 134 -51.92 -12.73 -4.09
C GLU A 134 -53.27 -12.47 -4.75
N GLY A 135 -53.27 -11.63 -5.79
CA GLY A 135 -54.45 -11.38 -6.62
C GLY A 135 -54.12 -11.39 -8.10
N ASP A 136 -54.96 -12.03 -8.90
CA ASP A 136 -54.81 -12.15 -10.36
C ASP A 136 -54.76 -10.78 -11.07
N ASP A 137 -55.40 -9.75 -10.51
CA ASP A 137 -55.28 -8.37 -11.00
C ASP A 137 -54.35 -7.52 -10.12
N SER A 138 -54.68 -7.38 -8.83
CA SER A 138 -53.88 -6.61 -7.89
C SER A 138 -53.70 -7.36 -6.57
N GLY A 139 -52.53 -7.27 -5.93
CA GLY A 139 -52.37 -7.84 -4.59
C GLY A 139 -53.32 -7.16 -3.60
N ILE A 140 -53.27 -5.82 -3.56
CA ILE A 140 -54.18 -4.99 -2.78
C ILE A 140 -54.77 -3.90 -3.68
N ARG A 141 -56.10 -3.73 -3.65
CA ARG A 141 -56.80 -2.64 -4.33
C ARG A 141 -57.53 -1.73 -3.34
N ILE A 142 -57.29 -0.43 -3.44
CA ILE A 142 -57.94 0.61 -2.62
C ILE A 142 -58.68 1.56 -3.57
N PHE A 143 -59.99 1.70 -3.39
CA PHE A 143 -60.83 2.55 -4.24
C PHE A 143 -61.72 3.47 -3.40
N SER A 144 -61.61 4.79 -3.58
CA SER A 144 -62.38 5.81 -2.84
C SER A 144 -62.42 5.54 -1.34
N SER A 145 -61.25 5.21 -0.75
CA SER A 145 -61.12 4.68 0.62
C SER A 145 -59.86 5.18 1.32
N ASN A 146 -59.89 5.17 2.66
CA ASN A 146 -58.77 5.56 3.49
C ASN A 146 -58.16 4.34 4.21
N ILE A 147 -56.84 4.20 4.15
CA ILE A 147 -56.06 3.23 4.91
C ILE A 147 -55.14 4.00 5.86
N ASP A 148 -55.23 3.73 7.15
CA ASP A 148 -54.36 4.38 8.13
C ASP A 148 -52.94 3.79 8.10
N ALA A 149 -52.84 2.46 8.10
CA ALA A 149 -51.56 1.74 8.04
C ALA A 149 -51.65 0.53 7.10
N LEU A 150 -50.65 0.39 6.24
CA LEU A 150 -50.39 -0.81 5.44
C LEU A 150 -48.96 -1.27 5.73
N ASP A 151 -48.82 -2.30 6.56
CA ASP A 151 -47.54 -2.88 6.91
C ASP A 151 -47.38 -4.25 6.25
N ASN A 152 -46.43 -4.38 5.34
CA ASN A 152 -46.11 -5.62 4.66
C ASN A 152 -44.74 -6.15 5.12
N SER A 153 -44.71 -7.20 5.93
CA SER A 153 -43.52 -8.02 6.21
C SER A 153 -43.51 -9.35 5.47
N GLY A 154 -44.59 -9.68 4.76
CA GLY A 154 -44.74 -10.88 3.94
C GLY A 154 -44.60 -10.58 2.44
N THR A 155 -45.36 -11.29 1.61
CA THR A 155 -45.43 -11.09 0.16
C THR A 155 -46.78 -10.51 -0.21
N ILE A 156 -46.79 -9.44 -1.01
CA ILE A 156 -47.94 -8.96 -1.76
C ILE A 156 -47.63 -9.14 -3.24
N GLU A 157 -48.47 -9.87 -3.96
CA GLU A 157 -48.32 -10.17 -5.37
C GLU A 157 -49.60 -9.82 -6.13
N GLY A 158 -49.47 -9.04 -7.21
CA GLY A 158 -50.57 -8.79 -8.13
C GLY A 158 -50.18 -9.16 -9.55
N GLY A 159 -51.14 -9.62 -10.36
CA GLY A 159 -50.89 -9.82 -11.79
C GLY A 159 -50.45 -8.51 -12.46
N ASP A 160 -51.31 -7.50 -12.47
CA ASP A 160 -50.97 -6.18 -13.01
C ASP A 160 -50.23 -5.30 -11.99
N SER A 161 -50.77 -5.18 -10.78
CA SER A 161 -50.30 -4.21 -9.78
C SER A 161 -50.13 -4.82 -8.38
N GLY A 162 -48.98 -4.63 -7.74
CA GLY A 162 -48.79 -5.12 -6.35
C GLY A 162 -49.77 -4.44 -5.40
N ILE A 163 -49.78 -3.10 -5.41
CA ILE A 163 -50.76 -2.26 -4.72
C ILE A 163 -51.30 -1.22 -5.70
N ASN A 164 -52.62 -1.18 -5.86
CA ASN A 164 -53.33 -0.23 -6.73
C ASN A 164 -54.24 0.68 -5.89
N ILE A 165 -54.05 1.99 -5.99
CA ILE A 165 -54.77 3.01 -5.23
C ILE A 165 -55.45 3.96 -6.20
N PHE A 166 -56.77 4.07 -6.10
CA PHE A 166 -57.58 4.97 -6.93
C PHE A 166 -58.49 5.82 -6.05
N ASP A 167 -58.40 7.15 -6.17
CA ASP A 167 -59.17 8.10 -5.35
C ASP A 167 -59.06 7.81 -3.83
N GLY A 168 -57.91 7.29 -3.39
CA GLY A 168 -57.70 6.76 -2.04
C GLY A 168 -56.63 7.52 -1.26
N THR A 169 -56.62 7.35 0.06
CA THR A 169 -55.52 7.83 0.91
C THR A 169 -54.90 6.69 1.69
N ILE A 170 -53.56 6.60 1.67
CA ILE A 170 -52.78 5.80 2.62
C ILE A 170 -51.96 6.74 3.50
N ASN A 171 -52.18 6.70 4.80
CA ASN A 171 -51.42 7.54 5.72
C ASN A 171 -49.98 6.99 5.91
N THR A 172 -49.80 5.69 6.13
CA THR A 172 -48.45 5.09 6.13
C THR A 172 -48.43 3.73 5.46
N LEU A 173 -47.49 3.55 4.52
CA LEU A 173 -47.18 2.28 3.88
C LEU A 173 -45.76 1.87 4.27
N ASN A 174 -45.62 0.79 5.04
CA ASN A 174 -44.31 0.20 5.37
C ASN A 174 -44.14 -1.13 4.66
N ASN A 175 -43.17 -1.23 3.77
CA ASN A 175 -42.79 -2.49 3.14
C ASN A 175 -41.47 -3.01 3.73
N TYR A 176 -41.55 -4.02 4.58
CA TYR A 176 -40.42 -4.80 5.09
C TYR A 176 -40.19 -6.09 4.27
N GLY A 177 -41.22 -6.59 3.60
CA GLY A 177 -41.19 -7.80 2.80
C GLY A 177 -41.07 -7.51 1.30
N THR A 178 -41.83 -8.25 0.49
CA THR A 178 -41.83 -8.11 -0.97
C THR A 178 -43.19 -7.63 -1.45
N ILE A 179 -43.19 -6.62 -2.32
CA ILE A 179 -44.32 -6.25 -3.17
C ILE A 179 -43.88 -6.52 -4.60
N LYS A 180 -44.61 -7.37 -5.33
CA LYS A 180 -44.29 -7.70 -6.72
C LYS A 180 -45.49 -7.74 -7.64
N SER A 181 -45.25 -7.48 -8.93
CA SER A 181 -46.25 -7.62 -9.99
C SER A 181 -45.63 -7.65 -11.38
N GLU A 182 -46.45 -7.85 -12.43
CA GLU A 182 -45.99 -7.72 -13.81
C GLU A 182 -45.76 -6.24 -14.17
N ASN A 183 -46.71 -5.33 -13.96
CA ASN A 183 -46.60 -3.96 -14.50
C ASN A 183 -46.20 -2.91 -13.47
N TYR A 184 -46.93 -2.81 -12.34
CA TYR A 184 -46.74 -1.73 -11.37
C TYR A 184 -46.55 -2.26 -9.94
N GLY A 185 -45.37 -2.08 -9.34
CA GLY A 185 -45.17 -2.49 -7.95
C GLY A 185 -46.17 -1.78 -7.03
N ILE A 186 -46.21 -0.45 -7.11
CA ILE A 186 -47.24 0.40 -6.50
C ILE A 186 -47.70 1.43 -7.54
N THR A 187 -49.01 1.50 -7.79
CA THR A 187 -49.61 2.55 -8.63
C THR A 187 -50.64 3.35 -7.83
N SER A 188 -50.70 4.66 -8.08
CA SER A 188 -51.66 5.57 -7.48
C SER A 188 -52.22 6.57 -8.49
N ASP A 189 -53.55 6.65 -8.56
CA ASP A 189 -54.32 7.54 -9.43
C ASP A 189 -55.28 8.40 -8.59
N ASP A 190 -55.26 9.73 -8.78
CA ASP A 190 -56.06 10.71 -8.00
C ASP A 190 -56.02 10.48 -6.46
N SER A 191 -54.88 10.02 -5.94
CA SER A 191 -54.72 9.48 -4.59
C SER A 191 -53.64 10.21 -3.78
N THR A 192 -53.58 9.94 -2.47
CA THR A 192 -52.54 10.47 -1.58
C THR A 192 -51.86 9.37 -0.77
N ILE A 193 -50.53 9.32 -0.79
CA ILE A 193 -49.70 8.54 0.14
C ILE A 193 -48.89 9.53 0.99
N ASN A 194 -49.17 9.62 2.28
CA ASN A 194 -48.42 10.55 3.13
C ASN A 194 -46.98 10.07 3.36
N THR A 195 -46.77 8.79 3.65
CA THR A 195 -45.42 8.24 3.82
C THR A 195 -45.34 6.82 3.28
N LEU A 196 -44.39 6.60 2.39
CA LEU A 196 -44.02 5.29 1.86
C LEU A 196 -42.62 4.96 2.34
N ASN A 197 -42.50 3.94 3.18
CA ASN A 197 -41.22 3.42 3.65
C ASN A 197 -40.96 2.06 3.02
N ASN A 198 -39.95 1.97 2.17
CA ASN A 198 -39.48 0.70 1.60
C ASN A 198 -38.18 0.26 2.27
N TYR A 199 -38.28 -0.74 3.13
CA TYR A 199 -37.17 -1.44 3.76
C TYR A 199 -36.84 -2.77 3.06
N GLY A 200 -37.84 -3.39 2.41
CA GLY A 200 -37.73 -4.63 1.66
C GLY A 200 -37.60 -4.40 0.15
N THR A 201 -38.35 -5.16 -0.64
CA THR A 201 -38.30 -5.10 -2.11
C THR A 201 -39.65 -4.68 -2.68
N ILE A 202 -39.64 -3.72 -3.59
CA ILE A 202 -40.73 -3.42 -4.52
C ILE A 202 -40.20 -3.72 -5.92
N GLU A 203 -40.74 -4.72 -6.59
CA GLU A 203 -40.26 -5.20 -7.89
C GLU A 203 -41.42 -5.31 -8.89
N SER A 204 -41.18 -4.88 -10.12
CA SER A 204 -42.14 -5.07 -11.22
C SER A 204 -41.41 -5.03 -12.55
N GLU A 205 -42.01 -5.53 -13.63
CA GLU A 205 -41.35 -5.48 -14.93
C GLU A 205 -41.27 -4.04 -15.48
N ASN A 206 -42.28 -3.18 -15.26
CA ASN A 206 -42.31 -1.85 -15.89
C ASN A 206 -42.04 -0.69 -14.93
N TYR A 207 -42.78 -0.58 -13.83
CA TYR A 207 -42.72 0.57 -12.92
C TYR A 207 -42.73 0.16 -11.46
N GLY A 208 -41.60 0.33 -10.76
CA GLY A 208 -41.53 0.04 -9.33
C GLY A 208 -42.59 0.84 -8.56
N ILE A 209 -42.62 2.15 -8.78
CA ILE A 209 -43.67 3.07 -8.30
C ILE A 209 -44.12 3.98 -9.44
N ALA A 210 -45.42 4.03 -9.72
CA ALA A 210 -46.04 4.95 -10.66
C ALA A 210 -47.07 5.85 -9.95
N ASN A 211 -47.00 7.15 -10.19
CA ASN A 211 -47.83 8.17 -9.55
C ASN A 211 -48.50 9.05 -10.62
N HIS A 212 -49.80 8.85 -10.88
CA HIS A 212 -50.58 9.64 -11.82
C HIS A 212 -51.57 10.52 -11.07
N ASP A 213 -51.55 11.83 -11.34
CA ASP A 213 -52.42 12.83 -10.71
C ASP A 213 -52.52 12.73 -9.17
N SER A 214 -51.51 12.13 -8.54
CA SER A 214 -51.50 11.70 -7.14
C SER A 214 -50.36 12.37 -6.36
N THR A 215 -50.46 12.36 -5.04
CA THR A 215 -49.45 12.97 -4.15
C THR A 215 -48.78 11.92 -3.28
N ILE A 216 -47.46 11.82 -3.39
CA ILE A 216 -46.62 11.12 -2.41
C ILE A 216 -45.82 12.18 -1.66
N ASN A 217 -46.09 12.38 -0.37
CA ASN A 217 -45.39 13.42 0.40
C ASN A 217 -43.94 13.00 0.68
N THR A 218 -43.71 11.77 1.15
CA THR A 218 -42.35 11.28 1.42
C THR A 218 -42.20 9.82 1.05
N LEU A 219 -41.16 9.53 0.26
CA LEU A 219 -40.70 8.20 -0.07
C LEU A 219 -39.34 7.96 0.57
N ASN A 220 -39.26 7.05 1.54
CA ASN A 220 -38.02 6.61 2.17
C ASN A 220 -37.67 5.22 1.64
N ASN A 221 -36.56 5.10 0.90
CA ASN A 221 -36.07 3.83 0.40
C ASN A 221 -34.74 3.45 1.06
N SER A 222 -34.75 2.41 1.88
CA SER A 222 -33.53 1.73 2.35
C SER A 222 -33.40 0.31 1.79
N GLY A 223 -34.44 -0.21 1.14
CA GLY A 223 -34.44 -1.48 0.43
C GLY A 223 -34.20 -1.32 -1.08
N THR A 224 -34.90 -2.12 -1.88
CA THR A 224 -34.83 -2.09 -3.34
C THR A 224 -36.16 -1.67 -3.94
N ILE A 225 -36.12 -0.73 -4.89
CA ILE A 225 -37.25 -0.43 -5.78
C ILE A 225 -36.76 -0.67 -7.21
N GLU A 226 -37.44 -1.56 -7.92
CA GLU A 226 -37.03 -2.03 -9.24
C GLU A 226 -38.18 -2.00 -10.26
N GLY A 227 -37.88 -1.43 -11.42
CA GLY A 227 -38.68 -1.59 -12.65
C GLY A 227 -37.80 -2.26 -13.70
N THR A 228 -37.85 -3.59 -13.80
CA THR A 228 -36.86 -4.46 -14.46
C THR A 228 -36.58 -4.10 -15.93
N ASN A 229 -37.60 -3.67 -16.66
CA ASN A 229 -37.56 -3.22 -18.06
C ASN A 229 -37.85 -1.72 -18.22
N GLY A 230 -38.02 -0.97 -17.13
CA GLY A 230 -38.56 0.40 -17.18
C GLY A 230 -37.98 1.37 -16.15
N ILE A 231 -38.87 1.98 -15.36
CA ILE A 231 -38.59 3.15 -14.50
C ILE A 231 -38.81 2.73 -13.05
N SER A 232 -37.83 2.93 -12.17
CA SER A 232 -38.00 2.59 -10.75
C SER A 232 -39.04 3.48 -10.08
N ILE A 233 -39.04 4.77 -10.39
CA ILE A 233 -40.00 5.76 -9.89
C ILE A 233 -40.43 6.68 -11.04
N PHE A 234 -41.72 6.69 -11.33
CA PHE A 234 -42.32 7.50 -12.39
C PHE A 234 -43.42 8.41 -11.84
N ILE A 235 -43.22 9.73 -11.93
CA ILE A 235 -44.21 10.75 -11.57
C ILE A 235 -44.69 11.41 -12.87
N TYR A 236 -45.93 11.15 -13.26
CA TYR A 236 -46.45 11.63 -14.54
C TYR A 236 -46.98 13.06 -14.47
N THR A 237 -48.09 13.25 -13.75
CA THR A 237 -48.79 14.54 -13.53
C THR A 237 -48.99 14.86 -12.05
N GLY A 238 -48.63 13.92 -11.17
CA GLY A 238 -48.69 14.08 -9.71
C GLY A 238 -47.47 14.75 -9.09
N THR A 239 -47.30 14.59 -7.78
CA THR A 239 -46.16 15.10 -7.01
C THR A 239 -45.51 14.02 -6.15
N LEU A 240 -44.17 14.04 -6.10
CA LEU A 240 -43.38 13.41 -5.04
C LEU A 240 -42.57 14.52 -4.39
N THR A 241 -42.87 14.88 -3.13
CA THR A 241 -42.19 16.04 -2.51
C THR A 241 -40.75 15.71 -2.16
N THR A 242 -40.53 14.59 -1.44
CA THR A 242 -39.19 14.17 -1.00
C THR A 242 -38.96 12.69 -1.24
N LEU A 243 -37.79 12.36 -1.82
CA LEU A 243 -37.26 11.01 -1.97
C LEU A 243 -35.97 10.90 -1.15
N ASN A 244 -36.00 10.14 -0.05
CA ASN A 244 -34.81 9.82 0.73
C ASN A 244 -34.33 8.40 0.36
N ASN A 245 -33.23 8.30 -0.37
CA ASN A 245 -32.68 7.02 -0.81
C ASN A 245 -31.37 6.71 -0.07
N SER A 246 -31.37 5.58 0.63
CA SER A 246 -30.19 4.92 1.22
C SER A 246 -30.00 3.49 0.70
N GLY A 247 -30.99 2.97 -0.06
CA GLY A 247 -30.96 1.68 -0.73
C GLY A 247 -30.74 1.79 -2.24
N SER A 248 -31.32 0.85 -2.98
CA SER A 248 -31.15 0.73 -4.44
C SER A 248 -32.41 1.11 -5.21
N LEU A 249 -32.24 1.98 -6.20
CA LEU A 249 -33.23 2.24 -7.25
C LEU A 249 -32.72 1.64 -8.56
N ILE A 250 -33.39 0.62 -9.07
CA ILE A 250 -32.98 -0.12 -10.27
C ILE A 250 -33.96 0.22 -11.40
N GLY A 251 -33.48 0.98 -12.39
CA GLY A 251 -34.31 1.63 -13.41
C GLY A 251 -34.21 3.15 -13.33
N SER A 252 -34.61 3.84 -14.40
CA SER A 252 -34.58 5.31 -14.44
C SER A 252 -35.50 5.92 -13.36
N VAL A 253 -35.24 7.17 -12.98
CA VAL A 253 -36.05 7.92 -12.02
C VAL A 253 -36.55 9.19 -12.73
N ASP A 254 -37.84 9.28 -13.01
CA ASP A 254 -38.47 10.47 -13.59
C ASP A 254 -39.45 11.05 -12.58
N THR A 255 -39.06 12.15 -11.94
CA THR A 255 -39.79 12.76 -10.82
C THR A 255 -40.16 14.22 -11.07
N ARG A 256 -39.55 14.84 -12.08
CA ARG A 256 -39.74 16.24 -12.52
C ARG A 256 -39.39 17.31 -11.50
N ASN A 257 -39.95 17.28 -10.30
CA ASN A 257 -39.82 18.33 -9.29
C ASN A 257 -39.81 17.76 -7.86
N THR A 258 -38.79 16.97 -7.54
CA THR A 258 -38.63 16.31 -6.24
C THR A 258 -37.33 16.72 -5.55
N GLU A 259 -37.33 16.79 -4.22
CA GLU A 259 -36.10 16.80 -3.44
C GLU A 259 -35.57 15.38 -3.29
N ILE A 260 -34.50 15.03 -4.00
CA ILE A 260 -33.86 13.71 -3.95
C ILE A 260 -32.65 13.78 -3.03
N ASN A 261 -32.72 13.09 -1.90
CA ASN A 261 -31.68 13.01 -0.90
C ASN A 261 -31.02 11.62 -0.95
N LEU A 262 -29.72 11.60 -1.17
CA LEU A 262 -28.89 10.39 -1.22
C LEU A 262 -28.06 10.31 0.05
N SER A 263 -28.14 9.20 0.79
CA SER A 263 -27.49 9.04 2.10
C SER A 263 -26.85 7.68 2.31
N GLY A 264 -25.76 7.67 3.07
CA GLY A 264 -25.00 6.46 3.38
C GLY A 264 -24.22 5.88 2.18
N PRO A 265 -23.51 4.76 2.39
CA PRO A 265 -22.62 4.17 1.38
C PRO A 265 -23.32 3.21 0.41
N SER A 266 -24.61 2.94 0.60
CA SER A 266 -25.38 1.96 -0.17
C SER A 266 -26.38 2.60 -1.14
N ALA A 267 -26.55 3.93 -1.08
CA ALA A 267 -27.42 4.64 -2.00
C ALA A 267 -26.97 4.40 -3.44
N ARG A 268 -27.87 3.90 -4.28
CA ARG A 268 -27.59 3.58 -5.68
C ARG A 268 -28.77 3.94 -6.56
N ILE A 269 -28.49 4.45 -7.76
CA ILE A 269 -29.47 4.68 -8.82
C ILE A 269 -28.90 4.12 -10.12
N VAL A 270 -29.55 3.10 -10.66
CA VAL A 270 -29.17 2.42 -11.90
C VAL A 270 -30.05 2.92 -13.03
N GLY A 271 -29.64 4.00 -13.68
CA GLY A 271 -30.43 4.60 -14.75
C GLY A 271 -30.24 6.11 -14.82
N SER A 272 -30.99 6.75 -15.71
CA SER A 272 -31.01 8.22 -15.77
C SER A 272 -31.98 8.80 -14.75
N VAL A 273 -31.64 9.98 -14.22
CA VAL A 273 -32.50 10.76 -13.33
C VAL A 273 -32.96 12.02 -14.07
N GLU A 274 -34.27 12.16 -14.23
CA GLU A 274 -34.95 13.33 -14.79
C GLU A 274 -35.74 14.05 -13.69
N ASN A 275 -35.16 15.14 -13.20
CA ASN A 275 -35.73 15.96 -12.13
C ASN A 275 -35.53 17.48 -12.37
N PRO A 276 -35.82 18.01 -13.58
CA PRO A 276 -35.41 19.36 -14.01
C PRO A 276 -35.87 20.52 -13.11
N GLY A 277 -36.94 20.38 -12.34
CA GLY A 277 -37.43 21.35 -11.37
C GLY A 277 -36.91 21.15 -9.95
N GLY A 278 -36.48 19.93 -9.59
CA GLY A 278 -36.12 19.54 -8.24
C GLY A 278 -34.62 19.64 -7.90
N SER A 279 -34.24 19.09 -6.76
CA SER A 279 -32.84 19.07 -6.29
C SER A 279 -32.33 17.65 -6.10
N ILE A 280 -31.00 17.47 -6.25
CA ILE A 280 -30.30 16.24 -5.91
C ILE A 280 -29.22 16.58 -4.89
N ASN A 281 -29.32 16.00 -3.70
CA ASN A 281 -28.45 16.30 -2.58
C ASN A 281 -27.77 15.01 -2.10
N LEU A 282 -26.44 14.95 -2.20
CA LEU A 282 -25.65 13.94 -1.52
C LEU A 282 -25.40 14.44 -0.11
N LEU A 283 -26.04 13.79 0.86
CA LEU A 283 -25.98 14.16 2.27
C LEU A 283 -24.64 13.75 2.91
N ASN A 284 -24.33 14.30 4.09
CA ASN A 284 -23.08 13.99 4.79
C ASN A 284 -22.90 12.48 5.00
N GLY A 285 -21.71 11.97 4.66
CA GLY A 285 -21.39 10.54 4.71
C GLY A 285 -21.95 9.70 3.56
N ALA A 286 -22.58 10.32 2.56
CA ALA A 286 -22.93 9.63 1.32
C ALA A 286 -21.69 9.27 0.50
N ASP A 287 -21.64 8.05 -0.02
CA ASP A 287 -20.63 7.58 -0.98
C ASP A 287 -21.38 7.06 -2.21
N PHE A 288 -21.39 7.85 -3.28
CA PHE A 288 -22.28 7.63 -4.42
C PHE A 288 -21.50 7.60 -5.73
N THR A 289 -21.77 6.59 -6.57
CA THR A 289 -21.22 6.50 -7.93
C THR A 289 -22.31 6.77 -8.96
N THR A 290 -22.00 7.64 -9.93
CA THR A 290 -22.88 7.91 -11.07
C THR A 290 -22.90 6.73 -12.03
N GLU A 291 -24.11 6.29 -12.41
CA GLU A 291 -24.31 5.18 -13.38
C GLU A 291 -25.18 5.58 -14.59
N GLY A 292 -25.65 6.82 -14.64
CA GLY A 292 -26.49 7.35 -15.73
C GLY A 292 -26.46 8.88 -15.78
N ARG A 293 -27.26 9.47 -16.69
CA ARG A 293 -27.40 10.93 -16.77
C ARG A 293 -28.19 11.44 -15.56
N PHE A 294 -27.76 12.55 -14.97
CA PHE A 294 -28.51 13.25 -13.93
C PHE A 294 -28.92 14.62 -14.45
N GLU A 295 -30.19 14.96 -14.29
CA GLU A 295 -30.74 16.28 -14.57
C GLU A 295 -31.54 16.78 -13.36
N ALA A 296 -31.17 17.96 -12.86
CA ALA A 296 -31.83 18.61 -11.73
C ALA A 296 -31.90 20.12 -11.94
N SER A 297 -32.71 20.83 -11.15
CA SER A 297 -32.58 22.29 -11.04
C SER A 297 -31.26 22.63 -10.31
N THR A 298 -30.99 21.93 -9.19
CA THR A 298 -29.74 22.06 -8.42
C THR A 298 -29.14 20.70 -8.05
N PHE A 299 -27.82 20.64 -7.93
CA PHE A 299 -27.09 19.44 -7.53
C PHE A 299 -26.06 19.81 -6.46
N SER A 300 -26.15 19.20 -5.28
CA SER A 300 -25.29 19.52 -4.14
C SER A 300 -24.58 18.29 -3.60
N ILE A 301 -23.26 18.38 -3.49
CA ILE A 301 -22.41 17.43 -2.75
C ILE A 301 -22.09 18.11 -1.42
N LEU A 302 -22.73 17.68 -0.32
CA LEU A 302 -22.51 18.26 1.00
C LEU A 302 -21.14 17.86 1.57
N ALA A 303 -20.74 18.52 2.67
CA ALA A 303 -19.51 18.18 3.37
C ALA A 303 -19.51 16.68 3.76
N ASP A 304 -18.33 16.06 3.70
CA ASP A 304 -18.12 14.62 3.97
C ASP A 304 -18.85 13.65 3.01
N ALA A 305 -19.55 14.15 1.98
CA ALA A 305 -20.09 13.33 0.91
C ALA A 305 -19.08 13.16 -0.23
N ILE A 306 -19.10 12.02 -0.91
CA ILE A 306 -18.25 11.72 -2.06
C ILE A 306 -19.12 11.35 -3.27
N LEU A 307 -18.95 12.09 -4.36
CA LEU A 307 -19.48 11.74 -5.68
C LEU A 307 -18.36 11.15 -6.54
N HIS A 308 -18.48 9.88 -6.88
CA HIS A 308 -17.63 9.19 -7.84
C HIS A 308 -18.20 9.31 -9.25
N ILE A 309 -17.38 9.76 -10.21
CA ILE A 309 -17.72 9.63 -11.62
C ILE A 309 -17.55 8.16 -12.03
N GLY A 310 -18.62 7.55 -12.55
CA GLY A 310 -18.65 6.15 -13.00
C GLY A 310 -17.64 5.82 -14.10
N SER A 311 -17.58 4.56 -14.51
CA SER A 311 -16.65 4.08 -15.56
C SER A 311 -16.89 4.72 -16.92
N THR A 312 -18.10 5.24 -17.16
CA THR A 312 -18.45 5.99 -18.36
C THR A 312 -18.70 7.46 -18.01
N ALA A 313 -18.37 8.37 -18.92
CA ALA A 313 -18.63 9.78 -18.71
C ALA A 313 -20.15 10.03 -18.73
N HIS A 314 -20.70 10.40 -17.58
CA HIS A 314 -22.10 10.75 -17.42
C HIS A 314 -22.28 12.28 -17.42
N ARG A 315 -23.40 12.73 -17.97
CA ARG A 315 -23.78 14.14 -17.91
C ARG A 315 -24.42 14.44 -16.56
N LEU A 316 -23.92 15.48 -15.89
CA LEU A 316 -24.50 16.07 -14.69
C LEU A 316 -25.06 17.45 -15.06
N GLN A 317 -26.36 17.52 -15.32
CA GLN A 317 -27.02 18.73 -15.82
C GLN A 317 -27.75 19.44 -14.70
N VAL A 318 -27.48 20.74 -14.56
CA VAL A 318 -28.25 21.65 -13.71
C VAL A 318 -28.94 22.68 -14.59
N SER A 319 -30.26 22.80 -14.44
CA SER A 319 -31.10 23.66 -15.26
C SER A 319 -31.26 25.07 -14.68
N ASN A 320 -30.89 25.28 -13.40
CA ASN A 320 -30.85 26.59 -12.79
C ASN A 320 -29.64 27.40 -13.32
N GLY A 321 -29.88 28.67 -13.68
CA GLY A 321 -28.85 29.61 -14.13
C GLY A 321 -27.99 30.22 -13.02
N ASP A 322 -28.29 29.93 -11.74
CA ASP A 322 -27.53 30.40 -10.58
C ASP A 322 -26.05 30.01 -10.66
N ALA A 323 -25.17 30.87 -10.15
CA ALA A 323 -23.72 30.61 -10.13
C ALA A 323 -23.35 29.34 -9.34
N ALA A 324 -24.21 28.96 -8.39
CA ALA A 324 -24.05 27.81 -7.52
C ALA A 324 -25.15 26.76 -7.78
N ALA A 325 -25.54 26.54 -9.04
CA ALA A 325 -26.52 25.51 -9.39
C ALA A 325 -25.95 24.08 -9.16
N PHE A 326 -24.68 23.85 -9.51
CA PHE A 326 -23.91 22.68 -9.06
C PHE A 326 -22.95 23.10 -7.94
N ARG A 327 -23.07 22.52 -6.75
CA ARG A 327 -22.27 22.83 -5.56
C ARG A 327 -21.48 21.62 -5.10
N ASN A 328 -20.16 21.76 -5.02
CA ASN A 328 -19.28 20.75 -4.45
C ASN A 328 -18.65 21.26 -3.13
N ALA A 329 -19.27 20.94 -2.00
CA ALA A 329 -18.73 21.17 -0.65
C ALA A 329 -18.04 19.94 -0.06
N GLY A 330 -18.33 18.74 -0.58
CA GLY A 330 -17.67 17.48 -0.24
C GLY A 330 -16.53 17.15 -1.20
N THR A 331 -16.52 15.95 -1.76
CA THR A 331 -15.53 15.49 -2.74
C THR A 331 -16.19 15.09 -4.05
N LEU A 332 -15.76 15.70 -5.15
CA LEU A 332 -15.99 15.19 -6.50
C LEU A 332 -14.77 14.37 -6.92
N HIS A 333 -14.91 13.06 -7.03
CA HIS A 333 -13.83 12.15 -7.41
C HIS A 333 -13.92 11.73 -8.88
N VAL A 334 -12.90 12.09 -9.64
CA VAL A 334 -12.74 11.76 -11.06
C VAL A 334 -11.50 10.89 -11.23
N ALA A 335 -11.69 9.58 -11.33
CA ALA A 335 -10.55 8.66 -11.50
C ALA A 335 -9.76 8.92 -12.80
N GLU A 336 -8.56 8.34 -12.88
CA GLU A 336 -7.68 8.41 -14.05
C GLU A 336 -8.43 8.11 -15.37
N GLY A 337 -8.20 8.95 -16.39
CA GLY A 337 -8.80 8.79 -17.72
C GLY A 337 -10.30 9.11 -17.80
N ARG A 338 -10.93 9.50 -16.68
CA ARG A 338 -12.34 9.88 -16.65
C ARG A 338 -12.54 11.39 -16.77
N ARG A 339 -13.75 11.77 -17.16
CA ARG A 339 -14.19 13.16 -17.27
C ARG A 339 -15.55 13.35 -16.62
N ALA A 340 -15.64 14.26 -15.64
CA ALA A 340 -16.90 14.82 -15.17
C ALA A 340 -17.40 15.86 -16.19
N ASP A 341 -18.62 15.71 -16.72
CA ASP A 341 -19.26 16.68 -17.63
C ASP A 341 -20.43 17.38 -16.91
N VAL A 342 -20.14 18.53 -16.31
CA VAL A 342 -21.13 19.38 -15.64
C VAL A 342 -21.71 20.37 -16.65
N ARG A 343 -23.03 20.28 -16.88
CA ARG A 343 -23.78 21.20 -17.74
C ARG A 343 -24.49 22.24 -16.89
N GLY A 344 -23.95 23.46 -16.88
CA GLY A 344 -24.41 24.57 -16.06
C GLY A 344 -23.25 25.25 -15.35
N ASN A 345 -23.53 26.05 -14.31
CA ASN A 345 -22.51 26.67 -13.48
C ASN A 345 -22.08 25.75 -12.34
N TYR A 346 -20.79 25.81 -11.98
CA TYR A 346 -20.15 24.98 -10.98
C TYR A 346 -19.47 25.84 -9.91
N THR A 347 -19.71 25.56 -8.63
CA THR A 347 -19.01 26.16 -7.50
C THR A 347 -18.40 25.08 -6.61
N GLN A 348 -17.13 25.23 -6.24
CA GLN A 348 -16.40 24.32 -5.37
C GLN A 348 -15.94 25.02 -4.09
N SER A 349 -16.28 24.41 -2.96
CA SER A 349 -15.74 24.73 -1.64
C SER A 349 -15.07 23.54 -0.95
N GLY A 350 -15.31 22.32 -1.44
CA GLY A 350 -14.60 21.12 -1.03
C GLY A 350 -13.49 20.71 -2.02
N ALA A 351 -13.32 19.40 -2.20
CA ALA A 351 -12.25 18.82 -2.99
C ALA A 351 -12.72 18.38 -4.40
N LEU A 352 -11.88 18.66 -5.39
CA LEU A 352 -11.82 17.88 -6.63
C LEU A 352 -10.69 16.87 -6.48
N ARG A 353 -11.02 15.59 -6.42
CA ARG A 353 -10.03 14.51 -6.33
C ARG A 353 -9.84 13.87 -7.71
N ILE A 354 -8.62 13.84 -8.23
CA ILE A 354 -8.33 13.26 -9.55
C ILE A 354 -7.30 12.13 -9.46
N GLY A 355 -7.49 11.06 -10.22
CA GLY A 355 -6.42 10.07 -10.46
C GLY A 355 -5.50 10.53 -11.58
N ALA A 356 -4.19 10.34 -11.44
CA ALA A 356 -3.19 10.72 -12.45
C ALA A 356 -2.17 9.60 -12.69
N ARG A 357 -2.09 9.13 -13.95
CA ARG A 357 -1.08 8.17 -14.42
C ARG A 357 -0.03 8.86 -15.28
N SER A 358 -0.42 9.79 -16.14
CA SER A 358 0.50 10.47 -17.07
C SER A 358 -0.05 11.86 -17.40
N ASN A 359 0.71 12.66 -18.14
CA ASN A 359 0.22 13.91 -18.72
C ASN A 359 -0.85 13.75 -19.82
N SER A 360 -1.26 12.52 -20.13
CA SER A 360 -2.32 12.20 -21.08
C SER A 360 -3.45 11.36 -20.47
N SER A 361 -3.25 10.80 -19.27
CA SER A 361 -4.23 9.98 -18.56
C SER A 361 -4.37 10.45 -17.12
N TYR A 362 -5.39 11.27 -16.90
CA TYR A 362 -5.74 11.87 -15.60
C TYR A 362 -7.23 12.20 -15.56
N GLY A 363 -7.78 12.37 -14.36
CA GLY A 363 -9.15 12.81 -14.14
C GLY A 363 -9.35 14.27 -14.51
N ARG A 364 -10.48 14.58 -15.16
CA ARG A 364 -10.79 15.94 -15.65
C ARG A 364 -12.21 16.38 -15.28
N LEU A 365 -12.37 17.65 -14.93
CA LEU A 365 -13.67 18.30 -14.79
C LEU A 365 -13.88 19.27 -15.95
N THR A 366 -14.99 19.12 -16.67
CA THR A 366 -15.44 20.14 -17.61
C THR A 366 -16.80 20.68 -17.21
N VAL A 367 -16.89 22.00 -17.25
CA VAL A 367 -18.08 22.80 -16.93
C VAL A 367 -18.47 23.59 -18.18
N THR A 368 -19.72 23.57 -18.62
CA THR A 368 -20.13 24.39 -19.77
C THR A 368 -20.40 25.85 -19.44
N GLY A 369 -20.79 26.15 -18.18
CA GLY A 369 -20.97 27.50 -17.67
C GLY A 369 -19.71 28.05 -17.00
N ASN A 370 -19.93 28.90 -15.99
CA ASN A 370 -18.87 29.45 -15.15
C ASN A 370 -18.42 28.43 -14.09
N ALA A 371 -17.13 28.46 -13.75
CA ALA A 371 -16.57 27.67 -12.65
C ALA A 371 -15.97 28.60 -11.59
N ILE A 372 -16.36 28.42 -10.32
CA ILE A 372 -15.88 29.21 -9.19
C ILE A 372 -15.21 28.28 -8.19
N LEU A 373 -13.90 28.45 -7.97
CA LEU A 373 -13.18 27.86 -6.85
C LEU A 373 -13.19 28.88 -5.70
N THR A 374 -13.82 28.54 -4.59
CA THR A 374 -13.87 29.40 -3.40
C THR A 374 -12.56 29.32 -2.61
N SER A 375 -12.43 30.12 -1.54
CA SER A 375 -11.22 30.16 -0.70
C SER A 375 -10.88 28.85 0.00
N SER A 376 -11.85 27.95 0.18
CA SER A 376 -11.65 26.62 0.78
C SER A 376 -11.52 25.50 -0.25
N ALA A 377 -11.64 25.80 -1.55
CA ALA A 377 -11.55 24.79 -2.60
C ALA A 377 -10.17 24.13 -2.60
N THR A 378 -10.13 22.81 -2.80
CA THR A 378 -8.88 22.04 -2.94
C THR A 378 -8.90 21.13 -4.16
N ILE A 379 -7.72 20.80 -4.68
CA ILE A 379 -7.52 19.76 -5.69
C ILE A 379 -6.57 18.71 -5.11
N ALA A 380 -7.03 17.47 -5.02
CA ALA A 380 -6.22 16.35 -4.56
C ALA A 380 -5.85 15.46 -5.76
N VAL A 381 -4.56 15.28 -6.00
CA VAL A 381 -4.03 14.42 -7.07
C VAL A 381 -3.61 13.08 -6.47
N ASP A 382 -4.34 12.02 -6.80
CA ASP A 382 -3.92 10.66 -6.52
C ASP A 382 -2.97 10.21 -7.64
N VAL A 383 -1.67 10.18 -7.37
CA VAL A 383 -0.68 9.55 -8.26
C VAL A 383 -0.94 8.05 -8.27
N ASN A 384 -1.23 7.51 -9.46
CA ASN A 384 -1.59 6.11 -9.63
C ASN A 384 -0.40 5.18 -9.43
N ALA A 385 -0.69 3.98 -8.89
CA ALA A 385 0.30 2.93 -8.62
C ALA A 385 1.12 2.50 -9.85
N THR A 386 0.58 2.72 -11.05
CA THR A 386 1.36 2.73 -12.28
C THR A 386 1.24 4.12 -12.87
N ASN A 387 2.35 4.85 -12.96
CA ASN A 387 2.39 6.21 -13.50
C ASN A 387 3.69 6.46 -14.28
N THR A 388 3.61 7.35 -15.24
CA THR A 388 4.69 7.81 -16.11
C THR A 388 4.85 9.33 -16.01
N LEU A 389 4.46 9.90 -14.87
CA LEU A 389 4.59 11.32 -14.59
C LEU A 389 6.07 11.70 -14.52
N ALA A 390 6.41 12.84 -15.09
CA ALA A 390 7.77 13.37 -15.07
C ALA A 390 7.74 14.87 -14.78
N ASN A 391 8.85 15.38 -14.25
CA ASN A 391 9.04 16.80 -14.00
C ASN A 391 8.78 17.64 -15.27
N ASP A 392 8.19 18.81 -15.08
CA ASP A 392 7.80 19.78 -16.11
C ASP A 392 6.73 19.30 -17.09
N GLN A 393 6.15 18.12 -16.88
CA GLN A 393 4.92 17.74 -17.58
C GLN A 393 3.72 18.52 -17.03
N THR A 394 2.74 18.81 -17.88
CA THR A 394 1.52 19.51 -17.47
C THR A 394 0.30 18.62 -17.68
N LEU A 395 -0.52 18.47 -16.64
CA LEU A 395 -1.90 17.98 -16.73
C LEU A 395 -2.78 19.16 -17.18
N THR A 396 -3.06 19.24 -18.48
CA THR A 396 -3.79 20.38 -19.07
C THR A 396 -5.30 20.26 -18.92
N GLY A 397 -5.96 21.31 -18.44
CA GLY A 397 -7.39 21.38 -18.29
C GLY A 397 -7.90 20.31 -17.32
N VAL A 398 -7.27 20.24 -16.15
CA VAL A 398 -7.79 19.49 -14.99
C VAL A 398 -9.17 20.02 -14.63
N ILE A 399 -9.35 21.34 -14.70
CA ILE A 399 -10.65 21.99 -14.73
C ILE A 399 -10.73 22.81 -16.01
N THR A 400 -11.82 22.69 -16.76
CA THR A 400 -12.14 23.57 -17.89
C THR A 400 -13.55 24.16 -17.75
N ALA A 401 -13.70 25.45 -18.02
CA ALA A 401 -14.97 26.18 -18.01
C ALA A 401 -15.27 26.73 -19.41
N GLY A 402 -16.50 26.55 -19.89
CA GLY A 402 -16.97 27.16 -21.13
C GLY A 402 -17.21 28.67 -20.98
N GLY A 403 -17.57 29.12 -19.77
CA GLY A 403 -17.63 30.52 -19.37
C GLY A 403 -16.32 31.03 -18.76
N THR A 404 -16.41 31.73 -17.65
CA THR A 404 -15.27 32.23 -16.86
C THR A 404 -14.91 31.25 -15.74
N LEU A 405 -13.60 31.02 -15.55
CA LEU A 405 -13.07 30.36 -14.37
C LEU A 405 -12.53 31.40 -13.39
N THR A 406 -13.11 31.46 -12.18
CA THR A 406 -12.67 32.33 -11.08
C THR A 406 -12.04 31.47 -10.00
N ASN A 407 -10.75 31.67 -9.73
CA ASN A 407 -10.04 30.94 -8.69
C ASN A 407 -9.69 31.86 -7.51
N ASN A 408 -10.37 31.63 -6.38
CA ASN A 408 -10.14 32.33 -5.12
C ASN A 408 -9.48 31.42 -4.06
N ALA A 409 -9.01 30.23 -4.44
CA ALA A 409 -8.40 29.27 -3.52
C ALA A 409 -7.06 29.80 -2.94
N GLY A 410 -6.67 29.26 -1.79
CA GLY A 410 -5.38 29.58 -1.16
C GLY A 410 -4.17 29.15 -2.03
N ALA A 411 -2.96 29.60 -1.71
CA ALA A 411 -1.77 29.30 -2.53
C ALA A 411 -1.44 27.80 -2.62
N ASP A 412 -1.72 27.04 -1.55
CA ASP A 412 -1.41 25.61 -1.42
C ASP A 412 -2.66 24.72 -1.57
N TYR A 413 -3.56 25.10 -2.47
CA TYR A 413 -4.83 24.39 -2.66
C TYR A 413 -4.72 23.08 -3.45
N VAL A 414 -3.51 22.70 -3.87
CA VAL A 414 -3.22 21.45 -4.56
C VAL A 414 -2.38 20.55 -3.65
N SER A 415 -2.79 19.30 -3.50
CA SER A 415 -2.08 18.29 -2.71
C SER A 415 -1.98 16.98 -3.47
N ASP A 416 -1.02 16.13 -3.13
CA ASP A 416 -0.88 14.79 -3.71
C ASP A 416 -0.41 13.75 -2.68
N ASN A 417 -0.29 12.50 -3.12
CA ASN A 417 0.09 11.35 -2.30
C ASN A 417 1.55 10.90 -2.51
N SER A 418 2.41 11.74 -3.12
CA SER A 418 3.81 11.46 -3.43
C SER A 418 4.77 12.29 -2.57
N ALA A 419 5.93 11.73 -2.20
CA ALA A 419 7.04 12.52 -1.68
C ALA A 419 7.98 13.07 -2.77
N LEU A 420 7.82 12.63 -4.02
CA LEU A 420 8.75 12.90 -5.13
C LEU A 420 8.14 13.74 -6.25
N PHE A 421 6.82 13.88 -6.28
CA PHE A 421 6.10 14.84 -7.13
C PHE A 421 5.38 15.87 -6.25
N ASP A 422 5.37 17.13 -6.71
CA ASP A 422 4.44 18.18 -6.27
C ASP A 422 3.70 18.65 -7.55
N PHE A 423 2.54 19.28 -7.41
CA PHE A 423 1.74 19.78 -8.53
C PHE A 423 1.50 21.28 -8.41
N GLU A 424 2.16 22.07 -9.25
CA GLU A 424 1.99 23.52 -9.27
C GLU A 424 0.80 23.93 -10.15
N PRO A 425 -0.25 24.55 -9.58
CA PRO A 425 -1.38 25.00 -10.36
C PRO A 425 -1.05 26.23 -11.20
N THR A 426 -1.50 26.24 -12.46
CA THR A 426 -1.58 27.43 -13.29
C THR A 426 -3.04 27.69 -13.64
N THR A 427 -3.55 28.84 -13.22
CA THR A 427 -4.92 29.26 -13.55
C THR A 427 -4.87 30.27 -14.69
N ASN A 428 -5.65 30.02 -15.74
CA ASN A 428 -5.94 30.97 -16.80
C ASN A 428 -7.45 31.25 -16.83
N ALA A 429 -7.93 32.10 -17.75
CA ALA A 429 -9.32 32.60 -17.73
C ALA A 429 -10.40 31.51 -17.81
N GLN A 430 -10.06 30.30 -18.26
CA GLN A 430 -11.02 29.23 -18.54
C GLN A 430 -10.55 27.84 -18.07
N SER A 431 -9.36 27.72 -17.50
CA SER A 431 -8.84 26.42 -17.07
C SER A 431 -7.86 26.51 -15.90
N VAL A 432 -7.76 25.39 -15.19
CA VAL A 432 -6.70 25.10 -14.25
C VAL A 432 -5.89 23.95 -14.82
N ASP A 433 -4.60 24.20 -15.03
CA ASP A 433 -3.58 23.23 -15.39
C ASP A 433 -2.73 22.89 -14.16
N LEU A 434 -2.20 21.68 -14.08
CA LEU A 434 -1.27 21.28 -13.01
C LEU A 434 0.08 20.89 -13.62
N ARG A 435 1.15 21.63 -13.33
CA ARG A 435 2.52 21.25 -13.73
C ARG A 435 3.10 20.32 -12.68
N VAL A 436 3.54 19.14 -13.09
CA VAL A 436 4.31 18.21 -12.27
C VAL A 436 5.66 18.84 -12.01
N VAL A 437 6.01 19.03 -10.76
CA VAL A 437 7.34 19.49 -10.37
C VAL A 437 8.04 18.44 -9.53
N ALA A 438 9.32 18.23 -9.82
CA ALA A 438 10.20 17.48 -8.97
C ALA A 438 10.37 18.26 -7.68
N VAL A 439 10.11 17.55 -6.61
CA VAL A 439 10.10 18.10 -5.27
C VAL A 439 11.55 18.49 -4.97
N GLY A 440 11.89 19.79 -4.92
CA GLY A 440 13.20 20.31 -4.48
C GLY A 440 14.32 20.60 -5.50
N GLY A 441 14.02 20.98 -6.75
CA GLY A 441 15.05 21.47 -7.69
C GLY A 441 15.63 22.86 -7.31
N PRO A 442 16.97 23.06 -7.26
CA PRO A 442 17.52 24.42 -7.19
C PRO A 442 17.22 25.19 -8.51
N PRO A 443 17.02 26.52 -8.47
CA PRO A 443 16.87 27.33 -9.67
C PRO A 443 18.08 27.13 -10.59
N ALA A 444 17.84 27.10 -11.91
CA ALA A 444 18.90 27.03 -12.91
C ALA A 444 20.02 28.05 -12.61
N PRO A 445 21.31 27.68 -12.72
CA PRO A 445 22.40 28.60 -12.41
C PRO A 445 22.31 29.83 -13.32
N ALA A 446 22.21 31.02 -12.71
CA ALA A 446 22.37 32.27 -13.44
C ALA A 446 23.80 32.32 -14.04
N PRO A 447 23.96 32.74 -15.30
CA PRO A 447 25.27 32.78 -15.96
C PRO A 447 26.25 33.64 -15.17
N ALA A 448 27.45 33.09 -14.93
CA ALA A 448 28.50 33.73 -14.15
C ALA A 448 28.91 35.08 -14.75
N PRO A 449 28.95 36.18 -13.97
CA PRO A 449 29.48 37.46 -14.42
C PRO A 449 30.97 37.32 -14.81
N ALA A 450 31.35 37.96 -15.92
CA ALA A 450 32.73 38.00 -16.40
C ALA A 450 33.68 38.62 -15.35
N PRO A 451 34.94 38.16 -15.23
CA PRO A 451 35.89 38.66 -14.24
C PRO A 451 36.20 40.15 -14.45
N ALA A 452 35.98 40.97 -13.43
CA ALA A 452 36.45 42.35 -13.41
C ALA A 452 37.95 42.42 -13.08
N PRO A 453 38.74 43.32 -13.72
CA PRO A 453 40.17 43.43 -13.53
C PRO A 453 40.56 43.97 -12.14
N ALA A 454 41.69 43.47 -11.62
CA ALA A 454 42.22 43.78 -10.30
C ALA A 454 42.68 45.26 -10.16
N PRO A 455 42.21 46.00 -9.14
CA PRO A 455 42.78 47.30 -8.78
C PRO A 455 44.00 47.18 -7.84
N ALA A 456 44.95 48.08 -8.03
CA ALA A 456 46.18 48.27 -7.26
C ALA A 456 45.93 48.74 -5.81
N PRO A 457 46.86 48.49 -4.86
CA PRO A 457 46.66 48.77 -3.44
C PRO A 457 46.82 50.26 -3.11
N ALA A 458 45.84 50.82 -2.40
CA ALA A 458 45.89 52.16 -1.81
C ALA A 458 45.85 52.11 -0.27
N PRO A 459 46.39 53.13 0.43
CA PRO A 459 46.78 53.06 1.84
C PRO A 459 45.61 53.19 2.82
N ALA A 460 45.80 52.66 4.03
CA ALA A 460 44.84 52.59 5.12
C ALA A 460 44.40 53.98 5.67
N PRO A 461 43.09 54.29 5.70
CA PRO A 461 42.53 55.37 6.51
C PRO A 461 42.16 54.93 7.93
N ALA A 462 42.28 55.89 8.86
CA ALA A 462 41.98 55.80 10.29
C ALA A 462 40.49 55.48 10.62
N PRO A 463 40.19 54.92 11.81
CA PRO A 463 38.85 54.45 12.15
C PRO A 463 37.86 55.60 12.41
N SER A 464 36.69 55.52 11.76
CA SER A 464 35.50 56.35 11.98
C SER A 464 34.50 55.63 12.88
N PRO A 465 33.76 56.33 13.78
CA PRO A 465 32.91 55.72 14.80
C PRO A 465 31.68 54.97 14.26
N SER A 466 31.30 53.96 15.05
CA SER A 466 30.23 52.98 14.80
C SER A 466 28.82 53.62 14.65
N PRO A 467 28.08 53.33 13.57
CA PRO A 467 26.65 53.67 13.45
C PRO A 467 25.78 52.79 14.35
N ALA A 468 24.74 53.41 14.92
CA ALA A 468 23.75 52.76 15.79
C ALA A 468 22.97 51.62 15.08
N PRO A 469 22.47 50.62 15.83
CA PRO A 469 21.85 49.42 15.25
C PRO A 469 20.55 49.73 14.52
N LYS A 470 20.44 49.26 13.28
CA LYS A 470 19.18 49.19 12.52
C LYS A 470 18.29 48.09 13.13
N PRO A 471 16.96 48.32 13.28
CA PRO A 471 16.04 47.29 13.79
C PRO A 471 16.11 46.01 12.96
N SER A 472 16.24 44.88 13.66
CA SER A 472 16.24 43.54 13.07
C SER A 472 14.94 43.32 12.29
N ALA A 473 15.06 43.09 10.98
CA ALA A 473 13.96 42.53 10.20
C ALA A 473 13.57 41.18 10.83
N ALA A 474 12.28 40.91 10.88
CA ALA A 474 11.76 39.61 11.28
C ALA A 474 12.43 38.51 10.43
N PRO A 475 12.82 37.36 11.04
CA PRO A 475 13.41 36.27 10.28
C PRO A 475 12.45 35.87 9.16
N ALA A 476 12.96 35.87 7.92
CA ALA A 476 12.26 35.31 6.79
C ALA A 476 11.83 33.87 7.13
N PRO A 477 10.62 33.42 6.71
CA PRO A 477 10.22 32.03 6.85
C PRO A 477 11.36 31.12 6.39
N ALA A 478 11.68 30.09 7.17
CA ALA A 478 12.69 29.12 6.78
C ALA A 478 12.32 28.58 5.38
N PRO A 479 13.27 28.55 4.43
CA PRO A 479 12.99 27.94 3.14
C PRO A 479 12.50 26.50 3.37
N PRO A 480 11.50 26.03 2.61
CA PRO A 480 11.04 24.65 2.73
C PRO A 480 12.25 23.70 2.61
N PRO A 481 12.28 22.61 3.39
CA PRO A 481 13.42 21.69 3.37
C PRO A 481 13.65 21.23 1.93
N PRO A 482 14.90 21.12 1.46
CA PRO A 482 15.18 20.58 0.13
C PRO A 482 14.57 19.18 0.04
N ARG A 483 13.85 18.93 -1.04
CA ARG A 483 13.10 17.69 -1.28
C ARG A 483 13.73 16.94 -2.49
N GLY A 484 13.39 15.67 -2.72
CA GLY A 484 14.03 14.78 -3.74
C GLY A 484 14.80 13.60 -3.12
N ILE A 485 15.34 12.66 -3.91
CA ILE A 485 15.93 11.43 -3.36
C ILE A 485 17.17 11.73 -2.52
N VAL A 486 18.09 12.55 -3.03
CA VAL A 486 19.35 12.87 -2.31
C VAL A 486 19.05 13.59 -0.99
N PRO A 487 18.23 14.65 -0.94
CA PRO A 487 17.85 15.27 0.33
C PRO A 487 17.11 14.32 1.28
N ALA A 488 16.23 13.45 0.77
CA ALA A 488 15.54 12.46 1.59
C ALA A 488 16.54 11.51 2.29
N VAL A 489 17.52 11.00 1.54
CA VAL A 489 18.57 10.11 2.06
C VAL A 489 19.45 10.81 3.10
N LEU A 490 19.85 12.05 2.86
CA LEU A 490 20.68 12.82 3.79
C LEU A 490 19.93 13.21 5.07
N GLN A 491 18.66 13.64 4.96
CA GLN A 491 17.82 13.97 6.11
C GLN A 491 17.53 12.75 6.99
N GLN A 492 17.49 11.56 6.40
CA GLN A 492 17.27 10.31 7.11
C GLN A 492 18.57 9.65 7.60
N GLY A 493 19.72 10.29 7.38
CA GLY A 493 21.01 9.84 7.90
C GLY A 493 21.66 8.69 7.12
N LEU A 494 21.15 8.29 5.95
CA LEU A 494 21.78 7.27 5.09
C LEU A 494 22.89 7.90 4.24
N ILE A 495 23.93 8.44 4.87
CA ILE A 495 24.94 9.29 4.20
C ILE A 495 25.68 8.57 3.08
N ASN A 496 26.05 7.31 3.28
CA ASN A 496 26.75 6.50 2.27
C ASN A 496 25.85 6.06 1.09
N GLY A 497 24.53 6.30 1.15
CA GLY A 497 23.60 6.08 0.06
C GLY A 497 23.48 7.25 -0.93
N ALA A 498 24.05 8.42 -0.62
CA ALA A 498 23.96 9.60 -1.48
C ALA A 498 24.47 9.40 -2.93
N PRO A 499 25.55 8.63 -3.19
CA PRO A 499 26.00 8.35 -4.56
C PRO A 499 24.97 7.56 -5.37
N ALA A 500 24.37 6.52 -4.78
CA ALA A 500 23.31 5.74 -5.44
C ALA A 500 22.06 6.60 -5.64
N ALA A 501 21.67 7.38 -4.63
CA ALA A 501 20.56 8.32 -4.69
C ALA A 501 20.72 9.33 -5.83
N THR A 502 21.93 9.83 -6.06
CA THR A 502 22.21 10.80 -7.14
C THR A 502 21.93 10.22 -8.52
N VAL A 503 22.27 8.93 -8.73
CA VAL A 503 21.98 8.25 -9.99
C VAL A 503 20.46 8.09 -10.19
N LEU A 504 19.74 7.65 -9.15
CA LEU A 504 18.29 7.50 -9.19
C LEU A 504 17.57 8.84 -9.42
N ASP A 505 18.06 9.91 -8.80
CA ASP A 505 17.49 11.26 -8.93
C ASP A 505 17.60 11.76 -10.37
N GLY A 506 18.65 11.37 -11.09
CA GLY A 506 18.80 11.61 -12.53
C GLY A 506 17.69 10.96 -13.36
N TYR A 507 17.26 9.75 -13.00
CA TYR A 507 16.16 9.06 -13.69
C TYR A 507 14.79 9.68 -13.39
N ILE A 508 14.56 10.18 -12.18
CA ILE A 508 13.32 10.92 -11.85
C ILE A 508 13.21 12.21 -12.69
N ARG A 509 14.33 12.89 -12.91
CA ARG A 509 14.36 14.14 -13.70
C ARG A 509 14.35 13.91 -15.22
N GLY A 510 14.85 12.76 -15.68
CA GLY A 510 15.09 12.47 -17.10
C GLY A 510 13.86 12.11 -17.93
N GLY A 511 12.72 11.82 -17.30
CA GLY A 511 11.51 11.37 -17.98
C GLY A 511 11.61 9.93 -18.50
N LEU A 512 10.64 9.52 -19.34
CA LEU A 512 10.54 8.15 -19.81
C LEU A 512 11.72 7.74 -20.69
N THR A 513 12.28 6.59 -20.36
CA THR A 513 13.38 5.97 -21.10
C THR A 513 12.89 4.86 -22.04
N GLY A 514 11.64 4.40 -21.90
CA GLY A 514 11.13 3.21 -22.58
C GLY A 514 11.78 1.92 -22.08
N SER A 515 12.47 1.99 -20.95
CA SER A 515 13.20 0.88 -20.33
C SER A 515 12.57 0.50 -18.99
N ASP A 516 13.11 -0.54 -18.35
CA ASP A 516 12.66 -0.98 -17.02
C ASP A 516 12.81 0.11 -15.93
N TRP A 517 13.61 1.16 -16.17
CA TRP A 517 13.68 2.34 -15.29
C TRP A 517 12.36 3.06 -15.11
N ASP A 518 11.46 3.00 -16.10
CA ASP A 518 10.16 3.64 -15.99
C ASP A 518 9.37 3.01 -14.81
N THR A 519 9.39 1.67 -14.69
CA THR A 519 8.81 0.93 -13.55
C THR A 519 9.46 1.31 -12.21
N VAL A 520 10.76 1.56 -12.20
CA VAL A 520 11.51 1.94 -10.99
C VAL A 520 11.13 3.35 -10.54
N VAL A 521 11.10 4.31 -11.46
CA VAL A 521 10.69 5.69 -11.19
C VAL A 521 9.25 5.73 -10.69
N THR A 522 8.35 4.96 -11.31
CA THR A 522 6.98 4.77 -10.82
C THR A 522 6.95 4.32 -9.36
N ALA A 523 7.67 3.24 -9.03
CA ALA A 523 7.65 2.66 -7.69
C ALA A 523 8.22 3.63 -6.63
N LEU A 524 9.28 4.37 -6.98
CA LEU A 524 9.83 5.42 -6.12
C LEU A 524 8.84 6.59 -5.94
N GLY A 525 8.16 7.00 -7.02
CA GLY A 525 7.20 8.11 -7.01
C GLY A 525 5.95 7.87 -6.15
N LEU A 526 5.68 6.63 -5.74
CA LEU A 526 4.57 6.28 -4.84
C LEU A 526 4.93 6.31 -3.36
N LEU A 527 6.20 6.49 -3.04
CA LEU A 527 6.65 6.47 -1.65
C LEU A 527 6.15 7.75 -0.96
N PRO A 528 5.35 7.64 0.11
CA PRO A 528 4.63 8.78 0.68
C PRO A 528 5.51 9.66 1.57
N THR A 529 6.72 9.21 1.94
CA THR A 529 7.60 9.92 2.88
C THR A 529 9.08 9.83 2.51
N ASN A 530 9.86 10.82 2.94
CA ASN A 530 11.33 10.80 2.83
C ASN A 530 11.96 9.56 3.49
N ALA A 531 11.37 9.06 4.59
CA ALA A 531 11.82 7.84 5.26
C ALA A 531 11.67 6.60 4.36
N SER A 532 10.51 6.46 3.69
CA SER A 532 10.29 5.37 2.73
C SER A 532 11.19 5.48 1.50
N VAL A 533 11.48 6.70 1.03
CA VAL A 533 12.44 6.94 -0.06
C VAL A 533 13.85 6.52 0.35
N ALA A 534 14.32 6.94 1.53
CA ALA A 534 15.64 6.55 2.04
C ALA A 534 15.75 5.03 2.24
N ALA A 535 14.68 4.37 2.71
CA ALA A 535 14.61 2.92 2.83
C ALA A 535 14.74 2.22 1.46
N ALA A 536 14.03 2.71 0.43
CA ALA A 536 14.16 2.19 -0.92
C ALA A 536 15.57 2.35 -1.48
N VAL A 537 16.22 3.50 -1.25
CA VAL A 537 17.64 3.70 -1.61
C VAL A 537 18.52 2.69 -0.91
N GLY A 538 18.33 2.49 0.40
CA GLY A 538 19.05 1.47 1.17
C GLY A 538 18.96 0.07 0.57
N GLN A 539 17.79 -0.32 0.06
CA GLN A 539 17.56 -1.63 -0.55
C GLN A 539 18.23 -1.78 -1.93
N VAL A 540 18.48 -0.69 -2.65
CA VAL A 540 19.12 -0.76 -3.99
C VAL A 540 20.65 -0.59 -3.94
N MET A 541 21.21 -0.19 -2.80
CA MET A 541 22.67 -0.10 -2.60
C MET A 541 23.36 -1.47 -2.69
N PRO A 542 24.68 -1.50 -2.98
CA PRO A 542 25.47 -2.73 -2.97
C PRO A 542 25.30 -3.57 -1.71
N ALA A 543 25.52 -4.88 -1.83
CA ALA A 543 25.31 -5.84 -0.75
C ALA A 543 26.00 -5.40 0.55
N LEU A 544 25.23 -5.47 1.65
CA LEU A 544 25.65 -5.03 2.99
C LEU A 544 26.19 -3.59 3.03
N HIS A 545 25.79 -2.73 2.10
CA HIS A 545 26.22 -1.32 1.96
C HIS A 545 27.73 -1.17 1.82
N GLY A 546 28.35 -2.07 1.04
CA GLY A 546 29.79 -2.08 0.80
C GLY A 546 30.59 -2.87 1.83
N ASN A 547 29.97 -3.40 2.90
CA ASN A 547 30.66 -4.10 3.97
C ASN A 547 31.11 -5.55 3.67
N ALA A 548 30.89 -6.06 2.45
CA ALA A 548 31.30 -7.42 2.08
C ALA A 548 32.78 -7.71 2.36
N ALA A 549 33.67 -6.72 2.15
CA ALA A 549 35.09 -6.89 2.45
C ALA A 549 35.41 -7.01 3.94
N ALA A 550 34.75 -6.22 4.80
CA ALA A 550 34.90 -6.33 6.26
C ALA A 550 34.35 -7.66 6.78
N VAL A 551 33.22 -8.10 6.23
CA VAL A 551 32.63 -9.41 6.51
C VAL A 551 33.60 -10.53 6.13
N GLY A 552 34.19 -10.48 4.94
CA GLY A 552 35.17 -11.49 4.49
C GLY A 552 36.44 -11.55 5.34
N LEU A 553 36.97 -10.39 5.77
CA LEU A 553 38.09 -10.33 6.71
C LEU A 553 37.74 -10.97 8.07
N ASN A 554 36.58 -10.62 8.63
CA ASN A 554 36.14 -11.17 9.92
C ASN A 554 35.81 -12.67 9.84
N HIS A 555 35.20 -13.11 8.74
CA HIS A 555 34.91 -14.53 8.46
C HIS A 555 36.20 -15.36 8.48
N SER A 556 37.24 -14.91 7.76
CA SER A 556 38.55 -15.58 7.78
C SER A 556 39.23 -15.49 9.15
N ALA A 557 39.00 -14.43 9.92
CA ALA A 557 39.57 -14.23 11.24
C ALA A 557 38.98 -15.15 12.33
N ALA A 558 37.79 -15.72 12.12
CA ALA A 558 37.13 -16.60 13.11
C ALA A 558 37.96 -17.84 13.49
N THR A 559 38.89 -18.26 12.63
CA THR A 559 39.84 -19.35 12.89
C THR A 559 41.15 -18.88 13.54
N GLY A 560 41.41 -17.57 13.64
CA GLY A 560 42.69 -17.03 14.12
C GLY A 560 43.01 -17.45 15.56
N SER A 561 42.04 -17.33 16.47
CA SER A 561 42.15 -17.81 17.87
C SER A 561 42.32 -19.33 17.97
N ALA A 562 41.94 -20.09 16.92
CA ALA A 562 42.16 -21.53 16.83
C ALA A 562 43.63 -21.92 16.65
N ILE A 563 44.41 -21.09 15.98
CA ILE A 563 45.77 -21.42 15.53
C ILE A 563 46.83 -20.72 16.39
N GLU A 564 46.62 -19.46 16.81
CA GLU A 564 47.59 -18.71 17.61
C GLU A 564 47.95 -19.38 18.96
N GLN A 565 47.00 -20.09 19.56
CA GLN A 565 47.15 -20.72 20.87
C GLN A 565 48.05 -21.96 20.85
N GLN A 566 48.37 -22.50 19.67
CA GLN A 566 49.33 -23.59 19.52
C GLN A 566 50.74 -23.20 19.95
N LYS A 567 51.07 -21.92 19.78
CA LYS A 567 52.36 -21.32 20.18
C LYS A 567 52.53 -21.27 21.70
N ALA A 568 51.44 -21.39 22.46
CA ALA A 568 51.43 -21.29 23.92
C ALA A 568 51.46 -22.66 24.61
N LEU A 569 50.97 -23.71 23.94
CA LEU A 569 50.80 -25.06 24.48
C LEU A 569 51.96 -25.98 24.05
N ARG A 570 53.20 -25.52 24.23
CA ARG A 570 54.40 -26.36 24.06
C ARG A 570 54.37 -27.56 25.00
N GLY A 571 55.03 -28.65 24.61
CA GLY A 571 55.09 -29.89 25.39
C GLY A 571 53.97 -30.90 25.11
N GLN A 572 53.28 -30.77 23.96
CA GLN A 572 52.42 -31.84 23.40
C GLN A 572 53.23 -32.83 22.55
N SER A 573 54.50 -33.02 22.88
CA SER A 573 55.39 -34.02 22.27
C SER A 573 56.05 -34.71 23.44
N GLY A 574 55.69 -35.97 23.66
CA GLY A 574 56.23 -36.75 24.77
C GLY A 574 57.74 -36.87 24.68
N GLY A 575 58.39 -36.84 25.84
CA GLY A 575 59.74 -37.37 26.05
C GLY A 575 60.91 -36.46 25.65
N ASP A 576 61.84 -36.32 26.58
CA ASP A 576 63.19 -35.80 26.36
C ASP A 576 63.93 -36.76 25.40
N GLY A 577 63.89 -36.48 24.09
CA GLY A 577 64.69 -37.16 23.08
C GLY A 577 63.91 -37.72 21.88
N LEU A 578 63.84 -36.91 20.81
CA LEU A 578 63.42 -37.23 19.42
C LEU A 578 61.90 -37.30 19.11
N GLN A 579 61.44 -36.31 18.32
CA GLN A 579 60.27 -36.27 17.40
C GLN A 579 58.87 -36.61 17.96
N GLY A 580 58.30 -35.76 18.82
CA GLY A 580 56.86 -35.84 19.07
C GLY A 580 56.04 -35.21 17.95
N ARG A 581 54.95 -35.88 17.58
CA ARG A 581 53.98 -35.42 16.58
C ARG A 581 52.62 -35.27 17.26
N GLY A 582 51.91 -34.21 16.88
CA GLY A 582 50.60 -33.89 17.42
C GLY A 582 49.55 -33.84 16.32
N LEU A 583 48.39 -34.43 16.58
CA LEU A 583 47.17 -34.27 15.78
C LEU A 583 46.13 -33.55 16.63
N TRP A 584 45.37 -32.64 16.04
CA TRP A 584 44.28 -31.98 16.75
C TRP A 584 43.12 -31.62 15.83
N VAL A 585 41.94 -31.53 16.43
CA VAL A 585 40.69 -31.09 15.80
C VAL A 585 40.00 -30.10 16.73
N LYS A 586 39.44 -29.03 16.16
CA LYS A 586 38.81 -27.93 16.88
C LYS A 586 37.53 -27.47 16.16
N PRO A 587 36.35 -27.96 16.55
CA PRO A 587 35.09 -27.28 16.25
C PRO A 587 35.03 -25.90 16.90
N LEU A 588 34.41 -24.94 16.20
CA LEU A 588 34.21 -23.58 16.68
C LEU A 588 32.83 -23.03 16.27
N GLY A 589 32.35 -22.10 17.08
CA GLY A 589 31.23 -21.22 16.79
C GLY A 589 31.65 -19.78 17.10
N ASN A 590 31.25 -18.85 16.24
CA ASN A 590 31.60 -17.45 16.31
C ASN A 590 30.36 -16.58 16.03
N TRP A 591 30.19 -15.54 16.83
CA TRP A 591 29.05 -14.61 16.78
C TRP A 591 29.57 -13.19 16.79
N LEU A 592 29.39 -12.50 15.67
CA LEU A 592 29.83 -11.14 15.47
C LEU A 592 28.64 -10.21 15.30
N ASP A 593 28.66 -9.12 16.05
CA ASP A 593 27.65 -8.08 16.05
C ASP A 593 28.32 -6.73 15.76
N GLN A 594 28.04 -6.17 14.58
CA GLN A 594 28.48 -4.84 14.16
C GLN A 594 27.29 -3.89 14.17
N ASP A 595 27.37 -2.84 14.99
CA ASP A 595 26.36 -1.79 15.09
C ASP A 595 26.42 -0.83 13.91
N ASN A 596 25.33 -0.07 13.73
CA ASN A 596 25.30 1.05 12.80
C ASN A 596 26.25 2.14 13.31
N VAL A 597 27.06 2.73 12.43
CA VAL A 597 28.04 3.77 12.79
C VAL A 597 27.89 4.94 11.82
N ASP A 598 27.68 6.14 12.35
CA ASP A 598 27.61 7.39 11.59
C ASP A 598 26.66 7.33 10.38
N GLY A 599 25.50 6.67 10.55
CA GLY A 599 24.47 6.52 9.51
C GLY A 599 24.68 5.34 8.55
N ALA A 600 25.85 4.71 8.54
CA ALA A 600 26.11 3.50 7.78
C ALA A 600 25.55 2.25 8.49
N SER A 601 24.97 1.36 7.69
CA SER A 601 24.33 0.13 8.16
C SER A 601 25.33 -0.88 8.72
N GLY A 602 25.02 -1.43 9.90
CA GLY A 602 25.71 -2.55 10.54
C GLY A 602 25.35 -3.92 9.95
N TYR A 603 25.83 -4.98 10.59
CA TYR A 603 25.51 -6.37 10.23
C TYR A 603 25.70 -7.31 11.42
N LYS A 604 25.13 -8.52 11.32
CA LYS A 604 25.39 -9.65 12.19
C LYS A 604 25.96 -10.79 11.37
N MET A 605 26.89 -11.54 11.95
CA MET A 605 27.48 -12.71 11.31
C MET A 605 27.57 -13.86 12.31
N ASN A 606 27.10 -15.03 11.92
CA ASN A 606 27.20 -16.24 12.71
C ASN A 606 28.04 -17.25 11.92
N THR A 607 29.23 -17.55 12.43
CA THR A 607 30.18 -18.46 11.79
C THR A 607 30.25 -19.76 12.56
N GLN A 608 30.26 -20.88 11.84
CA GLN A 608 30.52 -22.20 12.41
C GLN A 608 31.57 -22.90 11.56
N GLY A 609 32.35 -23.77 12.19
CA GLY A 609 33.30 -24.55 11.40
C GLY A 609 34.13 -25.53 12.21
N ILE A 610 35.02 -26.19 11.49
CA ILE A 610 35.95 -27.16 12.03
C ILE A 610 37.34 -26.89 11.50
N VAL A 611 38.32 -26.90 12.39
CA VAL A 611 39.74 -26.79 12.05
C VAL A 611 40.43 -28.07 12.47
N GLY A 612 41.17 -28.68 11.56
CA GLY A 612 42.03 -29.83 11.85
C GLY A 612 43.47 -29.49 11.54
N GLY A 613 44.41 -30.00 12.32
CA GLY A 613 45.82 -29.75 12.05
C GLY A 613 46.77 -30.78 12.63
N VAL A 614 47.96 -30.76 12.08
CA VAL A 614 49.11 -31.56 12.52
C VAL A 614 50.25 -30.65 12.92
N GLN A 615 51.05 -31.08 13.88
CA GLN A 615 52.24 -30.37 14.34
C GLN A 615 53.37 -31.35 14.66
N ALA A 616 54.61 -30.89 14.55
CA ALA A 616 55.81 -31.64 14.92
C ALA A 616 56.81 -30.71 15.61
N ASP A 617 57.46 -31.24 16.66
CA ASP A 617 58.57 -30.58 17.32
C ASP A 617 59.89 -31.02 16.68
N LEU A 618 60.59 -30.04 16.09
CA LEU A 618 61.87 -30.19 15.44
C LEU A 618 62.99 -29.85 16.45
N GLY A 619 63.33 -30.83 17.28
CA GLY A 619 64.27 -30.66 18.40
C GLY A 619 63.68 -29.82 19.54
N ALA A 620 64.53 -29.35 20.46
CA ALA A 620 64.08 -28.61 21.65
C ALA A 620 63.68 -27.14 21.38
N ALA A 621 63.94 -26.63 20.17
CA ALA A 621 63.85 -25.20 19.88
C ALA A 621 62.69 -24.82 18.93
N SER A 622 62.15 -25.74 18.13
CA SER A 622 61.33 -25.38 16.97
C SER A 622 60.08 -26.25 16.88
N THR A 623 58.92 -25.63 16.63
CA THR A 623 57.66 -26.32 16.34
C THR A 623 57.16 -25.86 14.96
N LEU A 624 56.71 -26.80 14.14
CA LEU A 624 56.04 -26.52 12.86
C LEU A 624 54.70 -27.23 12.80
N GLY A 625 53.72 -26.61 12.17
CA GLY A 625 52.44 -27.27 11.93
C GLY A 625 51.68 -26.71 10.73
N LEU A 626 50.69 -27.50 10.33
CA LEU A 626 49.79 -27.23 9.22
C LEU A 626 48.35 -27.45 9.70
N ALA A 627 47.44 -26.58 9.28
CA ALA A 627 46.02 -26.67 9.60
C ALA A 627 45.17 -26.44 8.34
N LEU A 628 44.05 -27.16 8.29
CA LEU A 628 42.98 -26.98 7.31
C LEU A 628 41.68 -26.66 8.04
N ALA A 629 40.96 -25.64 7.59
CA ALA A 629 39.65 -25.30 8.11
C ALA A 629 38.59 -25.29 7.03
N TYR A 630 37.38 -25.71 7.41
CA TYR A 630 36.16 -25.45 6.67
C TYR A 630 35.23 -24.64 7.57
N ILE A 631 34.84 -23.46 7.09
CA ILE A 631 34.01 -22.51 7.83
C ILE A 631 32.85 -22.04 6.94
N ASP A 632 31.71 -21.85 7.58
CA ASP A 632 30.44 -21.48 6.98
C ASP A 632 29.85 -20.30 7.77
N SER A 633 29.22 -19.34 7.12
CA SER A 633 28.65 -18.16 7.78
C SER A 633 27.39 -17.63 7.14
N ASP A 634 26.42 -17.33 8.00
CA ASP A 634 25.21 -16.56 7.67
C ASP A 634 25.42 -15.10 8.11
N VAL A 635 25.16 -14.16 7.20
CA VAL A 635 25.34 -12.73 7.40
C VAL A 635 24.04 -11.99 7.11
N GLN A 636 23.61 -11.17 8.05
CA GLN A 636 22.38 -10.38 7.95
C GLN A 636 22.71 -8.91 8.15
N GLY A 637 22.28 -8.06 7.21
CA GLY A 637 22.43 -6.61 7.35
C GLY A 637 21.53 -6.04 8.45
N LYS A 638 21.86 -4.85 8.95
CA LYS A 638 21.05 -4.06 9.89
C LYS A 638 20.68 -2.71 9.28
N GLY A 639 19.77 -1.99 9.94
CA GLY A 639 19.37 -0.64 9.51
C GLY A 639 18.81 -0.67 8.09
N TYR A 640 19.32 0.23 7.24
CA TYR A 640 18.92 0.32 5.83
C TYR A 640 19.39 -0.87 4.97
N ALA A 641 20.30 -1.72 5.47
CA ALA A 641 20.71 -2.97 4.84
C ALA A 641 19.96 -4.20 5.39
N SER A 642 18.91 -4.03 6.20
CA SER A 642 18.19 -5.15 6.85
C SER A 642 17.55 -6.15 5.89
N ALA A 643 17.32 -5.76 4.64
CA ALA A 643 16.81 -6.61 3.58
C ALA A 643 17.94 -7.31 2.77
N HIS A 644 19.19 -7.22 3.22
CA HIS A 644 20.35 -7.84 2.59
C HIS A 644 20.87 -9.01 3.43
N SER A 645 21.18 -10.12 2.78
CA SER A 645 21.81 -11.29 3.40
C SER A 645 22.96 -11.82 2.55
N SER A 646 23.86 -12.57 3.18
CA SER A 646 24.93 -13.28 2.47
C SER A 646 25.32 -14.55 3.21
N ASP A 647 25.47 -15.63 2.44
CA ASP A 647 26.03 -16.90 2.89
C ASP A 647 27.47 -17.01 2.38
N ILE A 648 28.38 -17.47 3.24
CA ILE A 648 29.81 -17.56 2.94
C ILE A 648 30.34 -18.94 3.31
N GLU A 649 30.77 -19.68 2.30
CA GLU A 649 31.45 -20.97 2.48
C GLU A 649 32.93 -20.82 2.15
N SER A 650 33.82 -21.25 3.05
CA SER A 650 35.26 -21.09 2.85
C SER A 650 36.09 -22.29 3.27
N VAL A 651 37.19 -22.47 2.55
CA VAL A 651 38.29 -23.38 2.88
C VAL A 651 39.53 -22.56 3.16
N GLN A 652 40.20 -22.84 4.29
CA GLN A 652 41.42 -22.15 4.69
C GLN A 652 42.55 -23.13 4.96
N LEU A 653 43.72 -22.85 4.37
CA LEU A 653 44.98 -23.55 4.63
C LEU A 653 45.90 -22.62 5.42
N THR A 654 46.46 -23.10 6.52
CA THR A 654 47.36 -22.30 7.37
C THR A 654 48.59 -23.09 7.77
N GLY A 655 49.77 -22.53 7.52
CA GLY A 655 51.03 -22.96 8.11
C GLY A 655 51.39 -22.10 9.31
N TYR A 656 51.94 -22.69 10.35
CA TYR A 656 52.37 -21.97 11.54
C TYR A 656 53.63 -22.60 12.14
N GLY A 657 54.36 -21.80 12.90
CA GLY A 657 55.53 -22.29 13.61
C GLY A 657 55.97 -21.37 14.74
N GLN A 658 56.90 -21.88 15.55
CA GLN A 658 57.51 -21.14 16.64
C GLN A 658 58.96 -21.58 16.85
N GLN A 659 59.84 -20.61 17.03
CA GLN A 659 61.27 -20.79 17.22
C GLN A 659 61.70 -20.20 18.57
N VAL A 660 62.46 -20.95 19.38
CA VAL A 660 63.20 -20.41 20.52
C VAL A 660 64.43 -19.67 20.04
N LEU A 661 64.63 -18.46 20.55
CA LEU A 661 65.77 -17.62 20.28
C LEU A 661 66.67 -17.57 21.53
N GLY A 662 67.87 -18.15 21.41
CA GLY A 662 68.88 -18.17 22.47
C GLY A 662 68.75 -19.34 23.45
N GLN A 663 69.63 -19.35 24.46
CA GLN A 663 69.65 -20.32 25.56
C GLN A 663 69.12 -19.66 26.84
N SER A 664 68.68 -20.46 27.81
CA SER A 664 68.34 -19.94 29.14
C SER A 664 69.62 -19.43 29.83
N VAL A 665 69.56 -18.21 30.38
CA VAL A 665 70.67 -17.57 31.12
C VAL A 665 70.12 -17.19 32.49
N ASP A 666 70.82 -17.56 33.56
CA ASP A 666 70.47 -17.28 34.97
C ASP A 666 69.03 -17.68 35.35
N GLY A 667 68.55 -18.82 34.82
CA GLY A 667 67.19 -19.33 35.08
C GLY A 667 66.06 -18.58 34.36
N ALA A 668 66.38 -17.57 33.54
CA ALA A 668 65.38 -16.85 32.73
C ALA A 668 65.00 -17.66 31.47
N SER A 669 63.70 -17.69 31.13
CA SER A 669 63.23 -18.33 29.89
C SER A 669 63.72 -17.57 28.64
N PRO A 670 64.07 -18.28 27.56
CA PRO A 670 64.50 -17.66 26.31
C PRO A 670 63.34 -16.95 25.59
N TRP A 671 63.67 -16.11 24.61
CA TRP A 671 62.68 -15.49 23.73
C TRP A 671 62.10 -16.51 22.76
N SER A 672 60.88 -16.28 22.30
CA SER A 672 60.25 -17.09 21.25
C SER A 672 59.71 -16.22 20.13
N LEU A 673 59.94 -16.66 18.88
CA LEU A 673 59.42 -16.05 17.66
C LEU A 673 58.41 -17.01 17.03
N GLY A 674 57.15 -16.62 16.99
CA GLY A 674 56.08 -17.32 16.31
C GLY A 674 55.75 -16.69 14.97
N TRP A 675 55.36 -17.51 14.00
CA TRP A 675 54.86 -17.06 12.71
C TRP A 675 53.62 -17.87 12.29
N GLN A 676 52.81 -17.28 11.42
CA GLN A 676 51.64 -17.90 10.82
C GLN A 676 51.43 -17.32 9.42
N ALA A 677 51.15 -18.17 8.45
CA ALA A 677 50.82 -17.76 7.09
C ALA A 677 49.62 -18.59 6.61
N GLY A 678 48.62 -17.92 6.04
CA GLY A 678 47.38 -18.57 5.64
C GLY A 678 46.78 -18.02 4.36
N TYR A 679 46.02 -18.87 3.69
CA TYR A 679 45.22 -18.55 2.52
C TYR A 679 43.80 -19.11 2.69
N THR A 680 42.80 -18.28 2.43
CA THR A 680 41.38 -18.65 2.49
C THR A 680 40.75 -18.37 1.13
N ARG A 681 40.08 -19.37 0.56
CA ARG A 681 39.20 -19.20 -0.61
C ARG A 681 37.76 -19.30 -0.14
N SER A 682 36.96 -18.30 -0.50
CA SER A 682 35.58 -18.12 -0.05
C SER A 682 34.64 -18.02 -1.24
N ARG A 683 33.44 -18.60 -1.13
CA ARG A 683 32.33 -18.42 -2.07
C ARG A 683 31.21 -17.68 -1.35
N PHE A 684 30.79 -16.57 -1.93
CA PHE A 684 29.71 -15.72 -1.43
C PHE A 684 28.46 -15.97 -2.28
N GLU A 685 27.34 -16.19 -1.62
CA GLU A 685 26.00 -16.08 -2.22
C GLU A 685 25.27 -14.95 -1.51
N SER A 686 24.89 -13.91 -2.23
CA SER A 686 24.32 -12.68 -1.64
C SER A 686 22.95 -12.37 -2.24
N GLU A 687 22.04 -11.92 -1.39
CA GLU A 687 20.70 -11.49 -1.79
C GLU A 687 20.38 -10.08 -1.28
N ARG A 688 19.69 -9.29 -2.10
CA ARG A 688 19.14 -7.97 -1.73
C ARG A 688 17.67 -7.91 -2.11
N ALA A 689 16.79 -7.90 -1.11
CA ALA A 689 15.36 -7.75 -1.33
C ALA A 689 14.96 -6.27 -1.40
N MET A 690 14.21 -5.91 -2.45
CA MET A 690 13.70 -4.57 -2.73
C MET A 690 12.18 -4.58 -2.55
N SER A 691 11.72 -4.48 -1.31
CA SER A 691 10.30 -4.58 -0.96
C SER A 691 9.44 -3.50 -1.61
N PHE A 692 10.00 -2.31 -1.89
CA PHE A 692 9.26 -1.21 -2.51
C PHE A 692 8.79 -1.50 -3.94
N ILE A 693 9.41 -2.47 -4.61
CA ILE A 693 9.10 -2.85 -6.01
C ILE A 693 8.95 -4.38 -6.18
N GLY A 694 9.05 -5.16 -5.11
CA GLY A 694 8.87 -6.61 -5.13
C GLY A 694 9.94 -7.37 -5.91
N ARG A 695 11.20 -6.92 -5.88
CA ARG A 695 12.32 -7.54 -6.62
C ARG A 695 13.40 -8.07 -5.68
N THR A 696 14.21 -9.01 -6.17
CA THR A 696 15.36 -9.54 -5.42
C THR A 696 16.57 -9.61 -6.34
N ALA A 697 17.64 -8.89 -5.99
CA ALA A 697 18.94 -9.05 -6.65
C ALA A 697 19.71 -10.20 -6.01
N GLN A 698 20.34 -11.04 -6.83
CA GLN A 698 21.17 -12.17 -6.40
C GLN A 698 22.55 -12.10 -7.05
N ALA A 699 23.59 -12.42 -6.27
CA ALA A 699 24.96 -12.53 -6.75
C ALA A 699 25.65 -13.79 -6.20
N LYS A 700 26.51 -14.39 -7.03
CA LYS A 700 27.46 -15.43 -6.61
C LYS A 700 28.84 -15.03 -7.07
N PHE A 701 29.78 -14.91 -6.13
CA PHE A 701 31.16 -14.51 -6.43
C PHE A 701 32.14 -15.17 -5.48
N ASN A 702 33.42 -15.16 -5.86
CA ASN A 702 34.48 -15.71 -5.04
C ASN A 702 35.34 -14.60 -4.44
N ALA A 703 35.99 -14.91 -3.32
CA ALA A 703 36.95 -14.04 -2.69
C ALA A 703 38.14 -14.80 -2.10
N ASP A 704 39.28 -14.12 -2.01
CA ASP A 704 40.53 -14.62 -1.46
C ASP A 704 40.94 -13.79 -0.25
N VAL A 705 41.41 -14.46 0.81
CA VAL A 705 42.04 -13.82 1.97
C VAL A 705 43.42 -14.38 2.20
N TRP A 706 44.41 -13.48 2.24
CA TRP A 706 45.78 -13.78 2.65
C TRP A 706 46.00 -13.33 4.09
N HIS A 707 46.71 -14.11 4.90
CA HIS A 707 47.06 -13.80 6.29
C HIS A 707 48.55 -14.04 6.54
N LEU A 708 49.20 -13.10 7.22
CA LEU A 708 50.54 -13.24 7.78
C LEU A 708 50.53 -12.71 9.23
N GLY A 709 50.93 -13.54 10.18
CA GLY A 709 51.03 -13.20 11.59
C GLY A 709 52.44 -13.45 12.12
N LEU A 710 53.02 -12.47 12.80
CA LEU A 710 54.31 -12.57 13.49
C LEU A 710 54.12 -12.29 14.99
N ALA A 711 54.82 -13.02 15.85
CA ALA A 711 54.71 -12.86 17.30
C ALA A 711 56.07 -13.01 17.97
N MET A 712 56.42 -12.10 18.89
CA MET A 712 57.60 -12.23 19.72
C MET A 712 57.20 -12.17 21.20
N SER A 713 57.61 -13.17 21.97
CA SER A 713 57.18 -13.32 23.36
C SER A 713 58.26 -13.91 24.25
N LYS A 714 58.11 -13.74 25.57
CA LYS A 714 59.01 -14.31 26.59
C LYS A 714 58.18 -14.82 27.75
N ALA A 715 58.43 -16.05 28.19
CA ALA A 715 57.72 -16.65 29.32
C ALA A 715 58.37 -16.25 30.66
N PHE A 716 57.54 -16.05 31.68
CA PHE A 716 57.94 -15.85 33.07
C PHE A 716 57.22 -16.90 33.92
N VAL A 717 57.99 -17.83 34.49
CA VAL A 717 57.47 -18.97 35.25
C VAL A 717 57.62 -18.69 36.75
N SER A 718 56.54 -18.85 37.51
CA SER A 718 56.51 -18.70 38.97
C SER A 718 55.57 -19.75 39.59
N ASN A 719 56.13 -20.69 40.35
CA ASN A 719 55.41 -21.84 40.91
C ASN A 719 54.56 -22.57 39.83
N ALA A 720 53.24 -22.55 40.00
CA ALA A 720 52.24 -23.14 39.10
C ALA A 720 51.75 -22.18 38.01
N THR A 721 52.33 -20.99 37.86
CA THR A 721 51.83 -19.95 36.94
C THR A 721 52.90 -19.54 35.93
N THR A 722 52.54 -19.54 34.65
CA THR A 722 53.36 -18.99 33.56
C THR A 722 52.67 -17.78 32.96
N VAL A 723 53.36 -16.65 32.92
CA VAL A 723 52.90 -15.42 32.25
C VAL A 723 53.79 -15.15 31.04
N THR A 724 53.18 -15.01 29.87
CA THR A 724 53.88 -14.84 28.59
C THR A 724 53.42 -13.53 27.93
N PRO A 725 54.03 -12.38 28.26
CA PRO A 725 53.86 -11.16 27.49
C PRO A 725 54.44 -11.31 26.08
N GLY A 726 53.85 -10.59 25.13
CA GLY A 726 54.29 -10.60 23.74
C GLY A 726 53.77 -9.43 22.90
N VAL A 727 54.41 -9.25 21.76
CA VAL A 727 54.04 -8.30 20.70
C VAL A 727 53.70 -9.11 19.46
N HIS A 728 52.60 -8.77 18.80
CA HIS A 728 52.10 -9.45 17.61
C HIS A 728 51.87 -8.45 16.48
N LEU A 729 52.16 -8.87 15.25
CA LEU A 729 51.84 -8.13 14.04
C LEU A 729 51.02 -9.03 13.12
N ASP A 730 49.77 -8.65 12.86
CA ASP A 730 48.83 -9.37 12.00
C ASP A 730 48.53 -8.56 10.75
N TRP A 731 48.84 -9.11 9.59
CA TRP A 731 48.49 -8.55 8.29
C TRP A 731 47.48 -9.45 7.59
N ARG A 732 46.40 -8.87 7.06
CA ARG A 732 45.43 -9.59 6.22
C ARG A 732 45.02 -8.77 5.03
N GLN A 733 44.79 -9.43 3.90
CA GLN A 733 44.27 -8.80 2.69
C GLN A 733 43.12 -9.62 2.12
N PHE A 734 41.99 -8.97 1.88
CA PHE A 734 40.81 -9.51 1.22
C PHE A 734 40.71 -8.97 -0.21
N LYS A 735 40.34 -9.84 -1.15
CA LYS A 735 39.98 -9.47 -2.52
C LYS A 735 38.78 -10.28 -2.99
N ALA A 736 37.72 -9.61 -3.42
CA ALA A 736 36.59 -10.21 -4.12
C ALA A 736 36.67 -9.97 -5.62
N ASP A 737 36.21 -10.95 -6.41
CA ASP A 737 36.10 -10.84 -7.86
C ASP A 737 34.97 -9.87 -8.26
N ALA A 738 35.15 -9.19 -9.41
CA ALA A 738 34.07 -8.43 -10.04
C ALA A 738 32.94 -9.38 -10.46
N HIS A 739 31.70 -8.94 -10.37
CA HIS A 739 30.53 -9.77 -10.66
C HIS A 739 29.33 -8.91 -11.02
N THR A 740 28.33 -9.51 -11.67
CA THR A 740 27.08 -8.83 -12.01
C THR A 740 25.93 -9.56 -11.32
N GLU A 741 25.06 -8.80 -10.67
CA GLU A 741 23.84 -9.33 -10.06
C GLU A 741 22.78 -9.68 -11.11
N THR A 742 21.83 -10.53 -10.71
CA THR A 742 20.66 -10.90 -11.51
C THR A 742 19.37 -10.76 -10.71
N GLY A 743 18.21 -10.72 -11.35
CA GLY A 743 16.89 -10.80 -10.70
C GLY A 743 16.20 -9.46 -10.39
N ALA A 744 16.90 -8.32 -10.43
CA ALA A 744 16.32 -7.01 -10.10
C ALA A 744 16.09 -6.08 -11.31
N GLY A 745 16.24 -6.59 -12.55
CA GLY A 745 16.06 -5.78 -13.76
C GLY A 745 17.09 -4.64 -13.82
N ALA A 746 16.62 -3.42 -14.10
CA ALA A 746 17.44 -2.20 -14.14
C ALA A 746 18.20 -1.94 -12.82
N LEU A 747 17.68 -2.42 -11.68
CA LEU A 747 18.27 -2.26 -10.34
C LEU A 747 19.32 -3.32 -9.98
N SER A 748 19.60 -4.29 -10.86
CA SER A 748 20.73 -5.19 -10.66
C SER A 748 22.02 -4.39 -10.79
N LEU A 749 23.08 -4.79 -10.09
CA LEU A 749 24.36 -4.08 -10.08
C LEU A 749 25.43 -4.85 -10.84
N ASP A 750 26.17 -4.14 -11.69
CA ASP A 750 27.49 -4.56 -12.14
C ASP A 750 28.55 -4.04 -11.15
N MET A 751 29.22 -4.98 -10.48
CA MET A 751 30.09 -4.72 -9.34
C MET A 751 31.54 -4.87 -9.74
N GLN A 752 32.34 -3.84 -9.44
CA GLN A 752 33.79 -3.92 -9.61
C GLN A 752 34.45 -4.76 -8.51
N ALA A 753 35.66 -5.26 -8.79
CA ALA A 753 36.43 -6.02 -7.82
C ALA A 753 36.72 -5.19 -6.56
N GLN A 754 36.46 -5.77 -5.39
CA GLN A 754 36.61 -5.09 -4.10
C GLN A 754 37.87 -5.59 -3.37
N LYS A 755 38.60 -4.67 -2.72
CA LYS A 755 39.78 -5.00 -1.90
C LYS A 755 39.70 -4.33 -0.54
N ALA A 756 40.17 -5.02 0.50
CA ALA A 756 40.39 -4.47 1.83
C ALA A 756 41.63 -5.08 2.45
N GLN A 757 42.23 -4.36 3.40
CA GLN A 757 43.43 -4.81 4.08
C GLN A 757 43.37 -4.34 5.54
N GLU A 758 44.02 -5.09 6.43
CA GLU A 758 44.31 -4.66 7.79
C GLU A 758 45.74 -5.01 8.20
N THR A 759 46.33 -4.17 9.06
CA THR A 759 47.63 -4.43 9.67
C THR A 759 47.58 -4.07 11.15
N ILE A 760 47.40 -5.05 12.02
CA ILE A 760 47.18 -4.83 13.45
C ILE A 760 48.46 -5.12 14.22
N LEU A 761 48.97 -4.12 14.93
CA LEU A 761 50.02 -4.29 15.93
C LEU A 761 49.37 -4.50 17.29
N LYS A 762 49.64 -5.62 17.97
CA LYS A 762 49.06 -5.97 19.27
C LYS A 762 50.13 -6.12 20.35
N PHE A 763 49.78 -5.71 21.56
CA PHE A 763 50.55 -5.91 22.78
C PHE A 763 49.65 -6.63 23.78
N GLY A 764 50.12 -7.75 24.32
CA GLY A 764 49.29 -8.54 25.23
C GLY A 764 50.09 -9.51 26.07
N ALA A 765 49.39 -10.25 26.92
CA ALA A 765 49.95 -11.32 27.72
C ALA A 765 49.00 -12.51 27.78
N GLN A 766 49.60 -13.69 27.86
CA GLN A 766 48.90 -14.95 28.08
C GLN A 766 49.29 -15.48 29.46
N VAL A 767 48.32 -16.01 30.19
CA VAL A 767 48.52 -16.59 31.52
C VAL A 767 48.09 -18.05 31.48
N GLN A 768 48.93 -18.92 32.00
CA GLN A 768 48.65 -20.34 32.20
C GLN A 768 48.85 -20.65 33.69
N HIS A 769 47.87 -21.28 34.31
CA HIS A 769 47.94 -21.66 35.73
C HIS A 769 47.60 -23.14 35.90
N ASP A 770 48.54 -23.91 36.43
CA ASP A 770 48.37 -25.32 36.78
C ASP A 770 47.56 -25.41 38.08
N ALA A 771 46.26 -25.72 37.97
CA ALA A 771 45.42 -25.91 39.16
C ALA A 771 45.75 -27.23 39.86
N ASP A 772 45.98 -28.28 39.07
CA ASP A 772 46.47 -29.59 39.51
C ASP A 772 47.21 -30.29 38.34
N HIS A 773 47.56 -31.57 38.49
CA HIS A 773 48.29 -32.33 37.48
C HIS A 773 47.50 -32.59 36.17
N GLN A 774 46.17 -32.50 36.19
CA GLN A 774 45.30 -32.77 35.05
C GLN A 774 44.60 -31.50 34.52
N LEU A 775 44.43 -30.45 35.33
CA LEU A 775 43.68 -29.25 34.98
C LEU A 775 44.57 -28.00 34.96
N GLN A 776 44.43 -27.23 33.88
CA GLN A 776 45.07 -25.92 33.74
C GLN A 776 44.07 -24.85 33.31
N TRP A 777 44.19 -23.67 33.91
CA TRP A 777 43.47 -22.47 33.51
C TRP A 777 44.28 -21.68 32.51
N LEU A 778 43.58 -21.11 31.52
CA LEU A 778 44.15 -20.27 30.48
C LEU A 778 43.45 -18.92 30.49
N ALA A 779 44.21 -17.84 30.40
CA ALA A 779 43.68 -16.51 30.17
C ALA A 779 44.58 -15.75 29.18
N HIS A 780 44.02 -14.81 28.44
CA HIS A 780 44.80 -13.87 27.65
C HIS A 780 44.09 -12.52 27.56
N ALA A 781 44.89 -11.47 27.40
CA ALA A 781 44.42 -10.12 27.11
C ALA A 781 45.42 -9.42 26.19
N ALA A 782 44.93 -8.71 25.18
CA ALA A 782 45.74 -7.93 24.25
C ALA A 782 45.03 -6.64 23.83
N LEU A 783 45.81 -5.59 23.60
CA LEU A 783 45.38 -4.35 22.99
C LEU A 783 46.08 -4.20 21.64
N GLY A 784 45.31 -3.94 20.59
CA GLY A 784 45.79 -3.79 19.24
C GLY A 784 45.44 -2.45 18.62
N TYR A 785 46.28 -2.02 17.69
CA TYR A 785 46.06 -0.83 16.86
C TYR A 785 46.28 -1.16 15.38
N ASP A 786 45.27 -0.90 14.55
CA ASP A 786 45.33 -1.03 13.10
C ASP A 786 46.13 0.13 12.51
N LEU A 787 47.29 -0.21 11.94
CA LEU A 787 48.22 0.70 11.30
C LEU A 787 47.69 1.20 9.96
N GLN A 788 46.63 0.60 9.41
CA GLN A 788 46.03 1.06 8.17
C GLN A 788 44.94 2.10 8.39
N SER A 789 44.92 3.08 7.49
CA SER A 789 43.88 4.10 7.36
C SER A 789 43.16 3.86 6.04
N GLY A 790 42.28 2.86 6.00
CA GLY A 790 41.52 2.57 4.78
C GLY A 790 40.12 2.12 5.13
N ASP A 791 39.15 2.95 4.77
CA ASP A 791 37.77 2.49 4.68
C ASP A 791 37.64 1.64 3.42
N HIS A 792 36.96 0.51 3.51
CA HIS A 792 36.63 -0.29 2.34
C HIS A 792 35.46 0.35 1.61
N ALA A 793 35.52 0.42 0.28
CA ALA A 793 34.45 0.93 -0.55
C ALA A 793 34.22 -0.01 -1.73
N VAL A 794 33.04 0.07 -2.34
CA VAL A 794 32.71 -0.72 -3.52
C VAL A 794 32.12 0.17 -4.61
N THR A 795 32.56 -0.02 -5.84
CA THR A 795 32.05 0.70 -7.00
C THR A 795 31.10 -0.21 -7.76
N ALA A 796 29.92 0.32 -8.07
CA ALA A 796 28.86 -0.37 -8.77
C ALA A 796 28.27 0.51 -9.87
N GLN A 797 27.62 -0.12 -10.84
CA GLN A 797 26.77 0.55 -11.81
C GLN A 797 25.46 -0.22 -11.93
N PHE A 798 24.33 0.47 -12.05
CA PHE A 798 23.08 -0.21 -12.35
C PHE A 798 23.14 -0.83 -13.76
N THR A 799 22.72 -2.09 -13.90
CA THR A 799 22.70 -2.78 -15.19
C THR A 799 21.70 -2.15 -16.16
N GLY A 800 20.71 -1.42 -15.65
CA GLY A 800 19.82 -0.59 -16.46
C GLY A 800 20.49 0.66 -17.06
N GLY A 801 21.76 0.95 -16.74
CA GLY A 801 22.52 2.11 -17.20
C GLY A 801 22.74 3.17 -16.12
N GLY A 802 23.24 4.33 -16.53
CA GLY A 802 23.57 5.45 -15.65
C GLY A 802 25.04 5.50 -15.26
N ALA A 803 25.44 6.50 -14.46
CA ALA A 803 26.82 6.64 -14.02
C ALA A 803 27.19 5.58 -12.97
N ALA A 804 28.44 5.11 -12.99
CA ALA A 804 28.97 4.31 -11.89
C ALA A 804 29.06 5.15 -10.61
N PHE A 805 28.80 4.51 -9.46
CA PHE A 805 28.81 5.16 -8.15
C PHE A 805 29.58 4.31 -7.15
N THR A 806 30.19 4.97 -6.16
CA THR A 806 30.99 4.31 -5.12
C THR A 806 30.28 4.40 -3.79
N THR A 807 30.10 3.27 -3.13
CA THR A 807 29.50 3.15 -1.80
C THR A 807 30.59 2.87 -0.77
N PRO A 808 30.90 3.82 0.13
CA PRO A 808 31.75 3.57 1.28
C PRO A 808 31.09 2.58 2.24
N GLY A 809 31.86 1.61 2.71
CA GLY A 809 31.49 0.75 3.83
C GLY A 809 31.65 1.45 5.17
N LEU A 810 31.43 0.72 6.26
CA LEU A 810 31.56 1.21 7.62
C LEU A 810 32.99 1.68 7.91
N PRO A 811 33.16 2.88 8.50
CA PRO A 811 34.46 3.31 8.97
C PRO A 811 34.94 2.37 10.10
N ARG A 812 36.16 1.85 9.98
CA ARG A 812 36.68 0.88 10.95
C ARG A 812 37.39 1.58 12.10
N ALA A 813 37.00 1.24 13.33
CA ALA A 813 37.74 1.64 14.52
C ALA A 813 39.10 0.94 14.55
N ARG A 814 40.15 1.74 14.76
CA ARG A 814 41.53 1.27 14.69
C ARG A 814 41.98 0.52 15.94
N THR A 815 41.37 0.81 17.09
CA THR A 815 41.72 0.14 18.34
C THR A 815 40.89 -1.12 18.50
N VAL A 816 41.54 -2.22 18.84
CA VAL A 816 40.92 -3.51 19.16
C VAL A 816 41.37 -3.97 20.54
N ALA A 817 40.46 -4.48 21.35
CA ALA A 817 40.77 -5.16 22.59
C ALA A 817 40.37 -6.63 22.47
N GLU A 818 41.26 -7.53 22.81
CA GLU A 818 41.04 -8.98 22.78
C GLU A 818 41.21 -9.55 24.19
N MET A 819 40.29 -10.41 24.59
CA MET A 819 40.31 -11.09 25.89
C MET A 819 39.81 -12.51 25.72
N GLY A 820 40.23 -13.42 26.58
CA GLY A 820 39.62 -14.75 26.58
C GLY A 820 40.13 -15.65 27.67
N VAL A 821 39.30 -16.62 28.00
CA VAL A 821 39.49 -17.56 29.09
C VAL A 821 39.29 -18.98 28.60
N GLY A 822 39.92 -19.92 29.28
CA GLY A 822 39.85 -21.32 28.90
C GLY A 822 40.29 -22.28 29.98
N MET A 823 40.00 -23.54 29.74
CA MET A 823 40.43 -24.67 30.56
C MET A 823 41.06 -25.72 29.66
N ARG A 824 42.18 -26.29 30.11
CA ARG A 824 42.81 -27.45 29.50
C ARG A 824 42.77 -28.61 30.49
N TYR A 825 42.13 -29.70 30.08
CA TYR A 825 42.06 -30.96 30.80
C TYR A 825 42.93 -32.01 30.12
N LYS A 826 43.81 -32.67 30.88
CA LYS A 826 44.76 -33.69 30.43
C LYS A 826 44.37 -35.05 31.02
N PRO A 827 43.46 -35.81 30.38
CA PRO A 827 43.07 -37.14 30.86
C PRO A 827 44.23 -38.15 30.84
N SER A 828 45.23 -37.95 29.98
CA SER A 828 46.48 -38.72 29.95
C SER A 828 47.61 -37.85 29.39
N GLU A 829 48.85 -38.33 29.41
CA GLU A 829 49.98 -37.64 28.79
C GLU A 829 49.84 -37.52 27.26
N ALA A 830 49.09 -38.43 26.64
CA ALA A 830 48.90 -38.48 25.19
C ALA A 830 47.67 -37.71 24.69
N MET A 831 46.77 -37.23 25.57
CA MET A 831 45.52 -36.60 25.18
C MET A 831 45.23 -35.33 25.99
N ALA A 832 44.76 -34.29 25.31
CA ALA A 832 44.30 -33.05 25.94
C ALA A 832 43.00 -32.54 25.32
N VAL A 833 42.10 -32.06 26.17
CA VAL A 833 40.87 -31.34 25.80
C VAL A 833 41.01 -29.89 26.24
N THR A 834 40.76 -28.94 25.36
CA THR A 834 40.82 -27.50 25.70
C THR A 834 39.53 -26.80 25.29
N ALA A 835 38.79 -26.27 26.26
CA ALA A 835 37.58 -25.48 26.04
C ALA A 835 37.89 -23.99 26.25
N ARG A 836 37.37 -23.13 25.38
CA ARG A 836 37.67 -21.69 25.40
C ARG A 836 36.53 -20.81 24.97
N TYR A 837 36.58 -19.59 25.51
CA TYR A 837 35.75 -18.46 25.13
C TYR A 837 36.62 -17.21 24.96
N ASP A 838 36.61 -16.64 23.76
CA ASP A 838 37.41 -15.48 23.40
C ASP A 838 36.45 -14.36 22.90
N ILE A 839 36.76 -13.10 23.23
CA ILE A 839 36.01 -11.90 22.84
C ILE A 839 36.96 -10.84 22.27
N ALA A 840 36.59 -10.27 21.12
CA ALA A 840 37.24 -9.11 20.52
C ALA A 840 36.27 -7.95 20.42
N LEU A 841 36.74 -6.76 20.81
CA LEU A 841 35.94 -5.54 20.89
C LEU A 841 36.59 -4.44 20.07
N ARG A 842 35.79 -3.77 19.24
CA ARG A 842 36.11 -2.46 18.64
C ARG A 842 34.93 -1.52 18.87
N LYS A 843 35.07 -0.22 18.57
CA LYS A 843 33.93 0.71 18.63
C LYS A 843 32.79 0.18 17.73
N GLY A 844 31.65 -0.15 18.34
CA GLY A 844 30.47 -0.69 17.64
C GLY A 844 30.61 -2.13 17.12
N LEU A 845 31.68 -2.86 17.46
CA LEU A 845 31.85 -4.26 17.06
C LEU A 845 32.14 -5.14 18.28
N ARG A 846 31.39 -6.23 18.39
CA ARG A 846 31.61 -7.30 19.35
C ARG A 846 31.69 -8.63 18.63
N ASP A 847 32.82 -9.30 18.76
CA ASP A 847 33.10 -10.60 18.16
C ASP A 847 33.40 -11.61 19.26
N GLN A 848 32.66 -12.71 19.30
CA GLN A 848 32.73 -13.73 20.35
C GLN A 848 32.94 -15.11 19.72
N THR A 849 33.94 -15.84 20.20
CA THR A 849 34.26 -17.18 19.71
C THR A 849 34.25 -18.19 20.85
N ALA A 850 33.48 -19.26 20.69
CA ALA A 850 33.52 -20.43 21.57
C ALA A 850 34.10 -21.62 20.81
N SER A 851 34.97 -22.39 21.46
CA SER A 851 35.62 -23.51 20.80
C SER A 851 36.08 -24.60 21.74
N VAL A 852 36.15 -25.83 21.22
CA VAL A 852 36.65 -27.00 21.93
C VAL A 852 37.68 -27.69 21.07
N ARG A 853 38.90 -27.87 21.60
CA ARG A 853 40.00 -28.58 20.93
C ARG A 853 40.18 -29.96 21.56
N LEU A 854 40.34 -30.96 20.71
CA LEU A 854 40.81 -32.29 21.04
C LEU A 854 42.20 -32.46 20.44
N GLY A 855 43.19 -32.81 21.24
CA GLY A 855 44.57 -32.99 20.79
C GLY A 855 45.14 -34.32 21.27
N TRP A 856 45.92 -34.96 20.40
CA TRP A 856 46.62 -36.22 20.63
C TRP A 856 48.09 -36.07 20.31
N VAL A 857 48.91 -36.77 21.09
CA VAL A 857 50.37 -36.83 20.98
C VAL A 857 50.79 -38.27 20.74
N PHE A 858 51.72 -38.49 19.81
CA PHE A 858 52.22 -39.81 19.45
C PHE A 858 53.69 -39.78 19.05
#